data_AF-A0A933V0U3-F1
#
_entry.id   AF-A0A933V0U3-F1
#
_cell.length_a   1.000
_cell.length_b   1.000
_cell.length_c   1.000
_cell.angle_alpha   90.00
_cell.angle_beta   90.00
_cell.angle_gamma   90.00
#
_symmetry.space_group_name_H-M   'P 1'
#
loop_
_entity.id
_entity.type
_entity.pdbx_description
1 polymer ?
#
loop_
_entity_poly.entity_id
_entity_poly.type
_entity_poly.pdbx_seq_one_letter_code
_entity_poly.pdbx_strand_id
1 'polypeptide(L)'
;MSVIPYQNGNYQVRENEVIFFEGQAAQSINMLTQGAADVYISTLTSAGANEKDVLRQSYRIFTFPKSTFIGIDSLFLATPYKFTYRASAPTVVYAMMANSSDQVKAFMAGKKEYAPFIFDSLAYAIENAYLALTKVNRSIQSLTRFVDNAALYFWQLKQALGFSVAPRSQFMDDATGHLEALTRNGAPPPKGFDAAFFESDFSKLLSTTYVQDTELRPEDIDFFRRLSKMQTEFKRQFFAADTTLTGYFCRNAASMLFTLASELKTAFITLGKTFDEIYCEHGESLFGEYAKALIELRKTKKDVSVTSSVLELIVAKTKETVTLYQNEYRYQPPFDNEYFTNMYNNAKGIVAAGKEDAAAAADAVEVTGGFENLPSELKDSVKKILKYADVTKERADAFLENLAAFKKLPDKFDAESDARKIRKGVTLSFFEIYENVFKNVIKSGEKTRLYHMFLTYGYMDETLLNPEQTLTLYKLIDRSPAGSDISVRNMRDWLITIQTKENEPSVNELGQDYNEAIRELKKRGVINETEEASYRENAERRLKHEVENMFRSTHRLCYGQISTYFPILHKDMIIRELSQAVITRKLVEDTVSEILAIDFSAFHREVLYRDPEKNIDKEFVMKRVIPDFILVPTYGSRPFMWQELSGRNRSSHGRIILPVFTSENFFNMLLRTIGNFRWELCKTMLGPAWNDITQSSLTADYTDYIQFYKKNRELSDEAKQSLEAQIEKNRSNIREVFTQDYMTWVNYEAKGILRLNKVARAILYRHCPFARPVREQVTKLPMFVEIGTRFANMRRKKVTEIENHYFKYTKAGGALPLEMADNLKFYKDM
;
A
#
# COMPACT_ATOMS: atom_id res chain seq x y z
N MET A 1 -11.93 -29.45 -2.18
CA MET A 1 -12.85 -29.05 -1.08
C MET A 1 -11.98 -28.93 0.16
N SER A 2 -11.91 -27.75 0.81
CA SER A 2 -11.13 -27.58 2.05
C SER A 2 -11.63 -28.53 3.13
N VAL A 3 -10.73 -29.08 3.95
CA VAL A 3 -11.10 -29.99 5.04
C VAL A 3 -12.05 -29.23 5.98
N ILE A 4 -13.31 -29.67 6.04
CA ILE A 4 -14.33 -29.03 6.88
C ILE A 4 -14.03 -29.40 8.34
N PRO A 5 -13.57 -28.46 9.19
CA PRO A 5 -12.99 -28.79 10.50
C PRO A 5 -14.01 -29.32 11.53
N TYR A 6 -15.30 -29.37 11.18
CA TYR A 6 -16.40 -29.57 12.12
C TYR A 6 -16.89 -31.02 12.24
N GLN A 7 -16.27 -31.98 11.55
CA GLN A 7 -16.64 -33.40 11.64
C GLN A 7 -15.41 -34.30 11.82
N ASN A 8 -15.57 -35.39 12.58
CA ASN A 8 -14.53 -36.40 12.70
C ASN A 8 -14.60 -37.32 11.47
N GLY A 9 -13.50 -37.51 10.75
CA GLY A 9 -13.54 -38.35 9.55
C GLY A 9 -12.28 -38.33 8.71
N ASN A 10 -12.30 -39.15 7.66
CA ASN A 10 -11.28 -39.16 6.61
C ASN A 10 -11.71 -38.25 5.46
N TYR A 11 -10.86 -37.30 5.11
CA TYR A 11 -11.09 -36.34 4.05
C TYR A 11 -10.13 -36.61 2.89
N GLN A 12 -10.67 -36.83 1.70
CA GLN A 12 -9.87 -36.94 0.49
C GLN A 12 -9.59 -35.55 -0.07
N VAL A 13 -8.32 -35.21 -0.22
CA VAL A 13 -7.84 -33.94 -0.76
C VAL A 13 -7.10 -34.23 -2.06
N ARG A 14 -7.49 -33.54 -3.14
CA ARG A 14 -6.84 -33.72 -4.44
C ARG A 14 -5.45 -33.11 -4.41
N GLU A 15 -4.56 -33.60 -5.27
CA GLU A 15 -3.27 -32.95 -5.49
C GLU A 15 -3.48 -31.47 -5.77
N ASN A 16 -2.59 -30.63 -5.21
CA ASN A 16 -2.61 -29.19 -5.35
C ASN A 16 -3.81 -28.46 -4.71
N GLU A 17 -4.68 -29.14 -3.97
CA GLU A 17 -5.68 -28.49 -3.11
C GLU A 17 -5.10 -28.09 -1.75
N VAL A 18 -5.58 -26.96 -1.22
CA VAL A 18 -5.23 -26.46 0.11
C VAL A 18 -5.95 -27.28 1.18
N ILE A 19 -5.19 -27.79 2.15
CA ILE A 19 -5.71 -28.47 3.32
C ILE A 19 -6.08 -27.43 4.38
N PHE A 20 -5.11 -26.59 4.76
CA PHE A 20 -5.26 -25.45 5.66
C PHE A 20 -4.39 -24.30 5.14
N PHE A 21 -4.78 -23.05 5.39
CA PHE A 21 -3.95 -21.89 5.04
C PHE A 21 -3.49 -21.13 6.29
N GLU A 22 -2.38 -20.43 6.15
CA GLU A 22 -1.81 -19.61 7.21
C GLU A 22 -2.82 -18.52 7.66
N GLY A 23 -3.03 -18.39 8.98
CA GLY A 23 -4.01 -17.47 9.57
C GLY A 23 -5.40 -18.08 9.77
N GLN A 24 -5.69 -19.25 9.21
CA GLN A 24 -6.92 -19.99 9.50
C GLN A 24 -6.90 -20.52 10.95
N ALA A 25 -8.04 -20.47 11.64
CA ALA A 25 -8.17 -21.01 13.00
C ALA A 25 -7.97 -22.53 13.03
N ALA A 26 -7.13 -23.01 13.96
CA ALA A 26 -6.92 -24.44 14.19
C ALA A 26 -8.07 -25.01 15.03
N GLN A 27 -8.84 -25.93 14.46
CA GLN A 27 -10.06 -26.50 15.08
C GLN A 27 -10.09 -28.04 15.08
N SER A 28 -9.03 -28.68 14.58
CA SER A 28 -8.92 -30.13 14.52
C SER A 28 -7.48 -30.60 14.64
N ILE A 29 -7.29 -31.78 15.25
CA ILE A 29 -6.07 -32.60 15.15
C ILE A 29 -6.11 -33.30 13.80
N ASN A 30 -5.07 -33.14 12.99
CA ASN A 30 -5.05 -33.64 11.61
C ASN A 30 -3.85 -34.57 11.39
N MET A 31 -4.12 -35.76 10.88
CA MET A 31 -3.09 -36.76 10.54
C MET A 31 -3.19 -37.13 9.07
N LEU A 32 -2.07 -37.08 8.36
CA LEU A 32 -1.97 -37.59 6.99
C LEU A 32 -1.97 -39.11 7.03
N THR A 33 -3.03 -39.77 6.56
CA THR A 33 -3.09 -41.25 6.52
C THR A 33 -2.55 -41.80 5.21
N GLN A 34 -2.69 -41.05 4.11
CA GLN A 34 -2.18 -41.37 2.78
C GLN A 34 -1.69 -40.09 2.08
N GLY A 35 -0.77 -40.24 1.13
CA GLY A 35 -0.22 -39.10 0.38
C GLY A 35 0.83 -38.31 1.16
N ALA A 36 0.95 -37.02 0.81
CA ALA A 36 1.91 -36.10 1.39
C ALA A 36 1.38 -34.65 1.30
N ALA A 37 1.93 -33.75 2.11
CA ALA A 37 1.52 -32.34 2.14
C ALA A 37 2.74 -31.41 2.08
N ASP A 38 2.80 -30.55 1.08
CA ASP A 38 3.75 -29.46 1.01
C ASP A 38 3.37 -28.37 2.02
N VAL A 39 4.39 -27.84 2.69
CA VAL A 39 4.28 -26.76 3.67
C VAL A 39 4.78 -25.47 3.03
N TYR A 40 4.02 -24.42 3.23
CA TYR A 40 4.25 -23.09 2.66
C TYR A 40 4.23 -22.04 3.77
N ILE A 41 5.02 -20.99 3.60
CA ILE A 41 5.02 -19.82 4.49
C ILE A 41 4.83 -18.53 3.69
N SER A 42 3.96 -17.64 4.15
CA SER A 42 3.68 -16.36 3.49
C SER A 42 4.56 -15.23 4.04
N THR A 43 4.92 -14.28 3.18
CA THR A 43 5.57 -13.02 3.60
C THR A 43 4.58 -11.98 4.15
N LEU A 44 3.27 -12.24 4.13
CA LEU A 44 2.26 -11.33 4.69
C LEU A 44 2.37 -11.23 6.22
N THR A 45 2.27 -9.99 6.72
CA THR A 45 2.35 -9.68 8.16
C THR A 45 0.98 -9.45 8.82
N SER A 46 -0.09 -9.28 8.03
CA SER A 46 -1.42 -8.85 8.52
C SER A 46 -2.27 -10.03 8.98
N ALA A 47 -2.86 -9.93 10.18
CA ALA A 47 -3.94 -10.82 10.62
C ALA A 47 -5.22 -10.49 9.84
N GLY A 48 -5.76 -11.45 9.08
CA GLY A 48 -7.00 -11.27 8.31
C GLY A 48 -6.84 -11.31 6.78
N ALA A 49 -5.66 -11.65 6.25
CA ALA A 49 -5.48 -11.88 4.82
C ALA A 49 -6.36 -13.04 4.32
N ASN A 50 -6.97 -12.87 3.15
CA ASN A 50 -7.77 -13.93 2.53
C ASN A 50 -6.85 -15.04 1.97
N GLU A 51 -7.40 -16.25 1.78
CA GLU A 51 -6.67 -17.42 1.30
C GLU A 51 -5.90 -17.14 -0.01
N LYS A 52 -6.48 -16.39 -0.95
CA LYS A 52 -5.86 -16.11 -2.26
C LYS A 52 -4.59 -15.27 -2.12
N ASP A 53 -4.62 -14.26 -1.25
CA ASP A 53 -3.48 -13.37 -1.04
C ASP A 53 -2.36 -14.09 -0.30
N VAL A 54 -2.70 -14.92 0.70
CA VAL A 54 -1.74 -15.79 1.41
C VAL A 54 -1.04 -16.72 0.42
N LEU A 55 -1.79 -17.39 -0.46
CA LEU A 55 -1.22 -18.32 -1.44
C LEU A 55 -0.33 -17.63 -2.49
N ARG A 56 -0.68 -16.41 -2.91
CA ARG A 56 0.13 -15.64 -3.87
C ARG A 56 1.51 -15.27 -3.34
N GLN A 57 1.63 -15.04 -2.03
CA GLN A 57 2.88 -14.65 -1.37
C GLN A 57 3.53 -15.79 -0.58
N SER A 58 3.20 -17.03 -0.91
CA SER A 58 3.64 -18.22 -0.17
C SER A 58 4.85 -18.90 -0.84
N TYR A 59 5.86 -19.22 -0.03
CA TYR A 59 7.05 -19.95 -0.42
C TYR A 59 6.98 -21.37 0.11
N ARG A 60 7.18 -22.37 -0.75
CA ARG A 60 7.29 -23.77 -0.35
C ARG A 60 8.58 -23.98 0.44
N ILE A 61 8.48 -24.59 1.61
CA ILE A 61 9.63 -24.86 2.49
C ILE A 61 10.02 -26.34 2.53
N PHE A 62 9.08 -27.25 2.77
CA PHE A 62 9.33 -28.70 2.85
C PHE A 62 8.03 -29.49 2.66
N THR A 63 8.09 -30.82 2.76
CA THR A 63 6.93 -31.72 2.60
C THR A 63 6.80 -32.65 3.79
N PHE A 64 5.60 -32.80 4.33
CA PHE A 64 5.25 -33.85 5.28
C PHE A 64 4.91 -35.17 4.56
N PRO A 65 5.50 -36.30 4.98
CA PRO A 65 5.13 -37.62 4.47
C PRO A 65 3.80 -38.12 5.07
N LYS A 66 3.32 -39.27 4.59
CA LYS A 66 2.21 -39.98 5.26
C LYS A 66 2.57 -40.35 6.70
N SER A 67 1.55 -40.57 7.52
CA SER A 67 1.62 -40.94 8.94
C SER A 67 2.18 -39.84 9.85
N THR A 68 2.04 -38.57 9.46
CA THR A 68 2.42 -37.42 10.29
C THR A 68 1.23 -36.57 10.70
N PHE A 69 1.35 -35.95 11.86
CA PHE A 69 0.43 -34.90 12.32
C PHE A 69 0.85 -33.54 11.73
N ILE A 70 -0.13 -32.79 11.23
CA ILE A 70 0.09 -31.45 10.66
C ILE A 70 -0.71 -30.40 11.42
N GLY A 71 -0.14 -29.21 11.59
CA GLY A 71 -0.79 -28.07 12.25
C GLY A 71 -1.06 -28.23 13.75
N ILE A 72 -0.52 -29.28 14.39
CA ILE A 72 -0.77 -29.56 15.81
C ILE A 72 -0.09 -28.56 16.75
N ASP A 73 0.99 -27.92 16.30
CA ASP A 73 1.67 -26.81 16.98
C ASP A 73 0.69 -25.69 17.36
N SER A 74 -0.21 -25.37 16.43
CA SER A 74 -1.17 -24.28 16.55
C SER A 74 -2.21 -24.56 17.63
N LEU A 75 -2.58 -25.84 17.83
CA LEU A 75 -3.44 -26.26 18.94
C LEU A 75 -2.73 -26.23 20.31
N PHE A 76 -1.45 -26.61 20.36
CA PHE A 76 -0.67 -26.54 21.60
C PHE A 76 -0.47 -25.10 22.09
N LEU A 77 -0.34 -24.15 21.16
CA LEU A 77 -0.11 -22.73 21.44
C LEU A 77 -1.39 -21.87 21.43
N ALA A 78 -2.54 -22.46 21.06
CA ALA A 78 -3.81 -21.74 20.87
C ALA A 78 -3.69 -20.56 19.88
N THR A 79 -3.01 -20.79 18.75
CA THR A 79 -2.83 -19.81 17.68
C THR A 79 -3.49 -20.30 16.38
N PRO A 80 -3.78 -19.41 15.42
CA PRO A 80 -4.06 -19.82 14.04
C PRO A 80 -2.87 -20.57 13.41
N TYR A 81 -3.13 -21.31 12.32
CA TYR A 81 -2.08 -22.00 11.60
C TYR A 81 -0.98 -21.03 11.13
N LYS A 82 0.28 -21.37 11.40
CA LYS A 82 1.46 -20.59 10.97
C LYS A 82 2.00 -20.94 9.59
N PHE A 83 1.54 -22.05 9.04
CA PHE A 83 1.90 -22.50 7.72
C PHE A 83 0.64 -22.80 6.91
N THR A 84 0.78 -22.67 5.60
CA THR A 84 -0.18 -23.20 4.64
C THR A 84 0.21 -24.62 4.27
N TYR A 85 -0.74 -25.54 4.25
CA TYR A 85 -0.56 -26.95 3.92
C TYR A 85 -1.32 -27.28 2.64
N ARG A 86 -0.62 -27.80 1.65
CA ARG A 86 -1.19 -28.16 0.34
C ARG A 86 -0.89 -29.62 0.04
N ALA A 87 -1.88 -30.37 -0.45
CA ALA A 87 -1.66 -31.76 -0.82
C ALA A 87 -0.68 -31.84 -2.01
N SER A 88 0.44 -32.54 -1.86
CA SER A 88 1.46 -32.68 -2.92
C SER A 88 1.18 -33.86 -3.85
N ALA A 89 0.20 -34.69 -3.49
CA ALA A 89 -0.35 -35.83 -4.23
C ALA A 89 -1.80 -36.03 -3.73
N PRO A 90 -2.61 -36.93 -4.32
CA PRO A 90 -3.88 -37.32 -3.70
C PRO A 90 -3.66 -37.80 -2.26
N THR A 91 -4.22 -37.07 -1.30
CA THR A 91 -3.90 -37.19 0.13
C THR A 91 -5.17 -37.45 0.92
N VAL A 92 -5.09 -38.31 1.94
CA VAL A 92 -6.19 -38.56 2.88
C VAL A 92 -5.81 -37.99 4.24
N VAL A 93 -6.62 -37.05 4.73
CA VAL A 93 -6.42 -36.42 6.04
C VAL A 93 -7.47 -36.96 7.00
N TYR A 94 -7.02 -37.60 8.08
CA TYR A 94 -7.89 -37.92 9.20
C TYR A 94 -7.96 -36.71 10.13
N ALA A 95 -9.14 -36.13 10.30
CA ALA A 95 -9.35 -34.99 11.18
C ALA A 95 -10.19 -35.40 12.40
N MET A 96 -9.80 -34.91 13.58
CA MET A 96 -10.53 -35.03 14.83
C MET A 96 -10.70 -33.66 15.45
N MET A 97 -11.93 -33.29 15.81
CA MET A 97 -12.24 -31.98 16.39
C MET A 97 -11.43 -31.74 17.67
N ALA A 98 -10.72 -30.62 17.71
CA ALA A 98 -9.99 -30.16 18.89
C ALA A 98 -9.74 -28.64 18.78
N ASN A 99 -10.13 -27.89 19.81
CA ASN A 99 -9.99 -26.43 19.84
C ASN A 99 -9.12 -25.92 21.00
N SER A 100 -8.52 -26.82 21.79
CA SER A 100 -7.66 -26.43 22.91
C SER A 100 -6.50 -27.40 23.14
N SER A 101 -5.43 -26.88 23.76
CA SER A 101 -4.28 -27.67 24.21
C SER A 101 -4.71 -28.81 25.14
N ASP A 102 -5.72 -28.60 25.97
CA ASP A 102 -6.21 -29.62 26.91
C ASP A 102 -6.94 -30.77 26.21
N GLN A 103 -7.62 -30.51 25.09
CA GLN A 103 -8.21 -31.56 24.26
C GLN A 103 -7.13 -32.38 23.54
N VAL A 104 -6.02 -31.76 23.11
CA VAL A 104 -4.86 -32.49 22.56
C VAL A 104 -4.21 -33.37 23.63
N LYS A 105 -4.06 -32.87 24.86
CA LYS A 105 -3.55 -33.67 25.99
C LYS A 105 -4.50 -34.81 26.35
N ALA A 106 -5.82 -34.57 26.34
CA ALA A 106 -6.82 -35.62 26.56
C ALA A 106 -6.78 -36.69 25.46
N PHE A 107 -6.57 -36.29 24.20
CA PHE A 107 -6.36 -37.22 23.08
C PHE A 107 -5.11 -38.08 23.30
N MET A 108 -3.99 -37.48 23.72
CA MET A 108 -2.76 -38.22 24.04
C MET A 108 -2.95 -39.15 25.26
N ALA A 109 -3.72 -38.73 26.27
CA ALA A 109 -4.02 -39.55 27.43
C ALA A 109 -4.87 -40.78 27.07
N GLY A 110 -5.90 -40.59 26.23
CA GLY A 110 -6.80 -41.65 25.78
C GLY A 110 -6.18 -42.59 24.74
N LYS A 111 -5.19 -42.12 23.98
CA LYS A 111 -4.47 -42.91 22.97
C LYS A 111 -2.96 -42.70 23.09
N LYS A 112 -2.37 -43.26 24.16
CA LYS A 112 -0.93 -43.09 24.50
C LYS A 112 0.03 -43.43 23.35
N GLU A 113 -0.36 -44.35 22.47
CA GLU A 113 0.44 -44.75 21.30
C GLU A 113 0.69 -43.62 20.30
N TYR A 114 -0.16 -42.58 20.26
CA TYR A 114 -0.03 -41.47 19.32
C TYR A 114 0.91 -40.36 19.80
N ALA A 115 1.21 -40.29 21.10
CA ALA A 115 2.03 -39.22 21.65
C ALA A 115 3.47 -39.18 21.07
N PRO A 116 4.18 -40.32 20.88
CA PRO A 116 5.44 -40.34 20.16
C PRO A 116 5.34 -39.83 18.71
N PHE A 117 4.26 -40.17 17.99
CA PHE A 117 4.08 -39.73 16.60
C PHE A 117 3.79 -38.24 16.49
N ILE A 118 3.03 -37.67 17.44
CA ILE A 118 2.82 -36.22 17.53
C ILE A 118 4.15 -35.51 17.76
N PHE A 119 4.94 -35.97 18.72
CA PHE A 119 6.25 -35.40 19.00
C PHE A 119 7.19 -35.53 17.79
N ASP A 120 7.26 -36.72 17.17
CA ASP A 120 8.10 -36.97 15.99
C ASP A 120 7.68 -36.09 14.82
N SER A 121 6.38 -35.82 14.64
CA SER A 121 5.89 -34.91 13.61
C SER A 121 6.32 -33.46 13.86
N LEU A 122 6.25 -32.99 15.11
CA LEU A 122 6.76 -31.66 15.49
C LEU A 122 8.28 -31.57 15.34
N ALA A 123 9.03 -32.57 15.78
CA ALA A 123 10.48 -32.62 15.64
C ALA A 123 10.91 -32.65 14.16
N TYR A 124 10.19 -33.39 13.32
CA TYR A 124 10.38 -33.39 11.87
C TYR A 124 10.14 -32.00 11.27
N ALA A 125 9.07 -31.32 11.69
CA ALA A 125 8.77 -29.96 11.26
C ALA A 125 9.89 -28.98 11.64
N ILE A 126 10.38 -29.05 12.89
CA ILE A 126 11.49 -28.23 13.40
C ILE A 126 12.76 -28.46 12.58
N GLU A 127 13.14 -29.71 12.36
CA GLU A 127 14.35 -30.04 11.60
C GLU A 127 14.28 -29.52 10.17
N ASN A 128 13.17 -29.73 9.47
CA ASN A 128 13.02 -29.29 8.08
C ASN A 128 12.84 -27.77 7.96
N ALA A 129 12.13 -27.13 8.88
CA ALA A 129 12.02 -25.67 8.94
C ALA A 129 13.39 -25.01 9.18
N TYR A 130 14.20 -25.59 10.07
CA TYR A 130 15.57 -25.11 10.32
C TYR A 130 16.50 -25.31 9.11
N LEU A 131 16.40 -26.45 8.42
CA LEU A 131 17.13 -26.69 7.17
C LEU A 131 16.73 -25.70 6.07
N ALA A 132 15.43 -25.42 5.94
CA ALA A 132 14.91 -24.41 5.01
C ALA A 132 15.45 -23.01 5.37
N LEU A 133 15.43 -22.63 6.65
CA LEU A 133 15.96 -21.35 7.12
C LEU A 133 17.45 -21.20 6.80
N THR A 134 18.24 -22.23 7.09
CA THR A 134 19.68 -22.26 6.79
C THR A 134 19.94 -22.10 5.29
N LYS A 135 19.12 -22.74 4.45
CA LYS A 135 19.23 -22.65 2.99
C LYS A 135 18.88 -21.24 2.49
N VAL A 136 17.78 -20.66 2.95
CA VAL A 136 17.36 -19.30 2.58
C VAL A 136 18.41 -18.28 3.03
N ASN A 137 18.92 -18.39 4.26
CA ASN A 137 19.98 -17.51 4.77
C ASN A 137 21.26 -17.59 3.94
N ARG A 138 21.64 -18.79 3.46
CA ARG A 138 22.79 -18.94 2.54
C ARG A 138 22.54 -18.24 1.20
N SER A 139 21.31 -18.32 0.66
CA SER A 139 20.93 -17.59 -0.55
C SER A 139 21.00 -16.07 -0.33
N ILE A 140 20.46 -15.57 0.78
CA ILE A 140 20.53 -14.14 1.14
C ILE A 140 22.00 -13.71 1.22
N GLN A 141 22.84 -14.42 1.97
CA GLN A 141 24.27 -14.12 2.08
C GLN A 141 24.99 -14.07 0.73
N SER A 142 24.68 -14.98 -0.19
CA SER A 142 25.27 -14.95 -1.54
C SER A 142 24.78 -13.74 -2.34
N LEU A 143 23.48 -13.45 -2.31
CA LEU A 143 22.90 -12.34 -3.07
C LEU A 143 23.32 -10.98 -2.51
N THR A 144 23.28 -10.77 -1.19
CA THR A 144 23.71 -9.51 -0.57
C THR A 144 25.18 -9.22 -0.85
N ARG A 145 26.06 -10.23 -0.76
CA ARG A 145 27.48 -10.07 -1.16
C ARG A 145 27.61 -9.64 -2.62
N PHE A 146 26.85 -10.29 -3.51
CA PHE A 146 26.82 -9.91 -4.92
C PHE A 146 26.35 -8.46 -5.11
N VAL A 147 25.28 -8.05 -4.41
CA VAL A 147 24.72 -6.69 -4.49
C VAL A 147 25.75 -5.66 -4.05
N ASP A 148 26.34 -5.84 -2.86
CA ASP A 148 27.35 -4.94 -2.31
C ASP A 148 28.54 -4.79 -3.26
N ASN A 149 29.09 -5.91 -3.73
CA ASN A 149 30.24 -5.92 -4.62
C ASN A 149 29.92 -5.25 -5.96
N ALA A 150 28.72 -5.48 -6.51
CA ALA A 150 28.28 -4.83 -7.74
C ALA A 150 28.04 -3.32 -7.57
N ALA A 151 27.50 -2.89 -6.44
CA ALA A 151 27.30 -1.47 -6.11
C ALA A 151 28.65 -0.75 -5.92
N LEU A 152 29.59 -1.37 -5.20
CA LEU A 152 30.97 -0.91 -5.05
C LEU A 152 31.65 -0.71 -6.41
N TYR A 153 31.56 -1.73 -7.26
CA TYR A 153 32.16 -1.71 -8.58
C TYR A 153 31.55 -0.64 -9.49
N PHE A 154 30.25 -0.35 -9.32
CA PHE A 154 29.55 0.69 -10.08
C PHE A 154 30.16 2.08 -9.81
N TRP A 155 30.40 2.41 -8.55
CA TRP A 155 30.98 3.70 -8.16
C TRP A 155 32.43 3.84 -8.62
N GLN A 156 33.21 2.76 -8.60
CA GLN A 156 34.54 2.77 -9.19
C GLN A 156 34.50 3.01 -10.70
N LEU A 157 33.59 2.34 -11.42
CA LEU A 157 33.40 2.59 -12.86
C LEU A 157 32.97 4.03 -13.12
N LYS A 158 32.12 4.60 -12.27
CA LYS A 158 31.72 6.00 -12.36
C LYS A 158 32.90 6.95 -12.19
N GLN A 159 33.78 6.70 -11.21
CA GLN A 159 35.01 7.49 -11.02
C GLN A 159 35.97 7.35 -12.20
N ALA A 160 36.11 6.15 -12.77
CA ALA A 160 37.03 5.88 -13.86
C ALA A 160 36.53 6.38 -15.23
N LEU A 161 35.25 6.19 -15.53
CA LEU A 161 34.64 6.46 -16.85
C LEU A 161 33.83 7.75 -16.89
N GLY A 162 33.44 8.32 -15.75
CA GLY A 162 32.79 9.63 -15.65
C GLY A 162 31.44 9.73 -16.37
N PHE A 163 30.55 8.75 -16.17
CA PHE A 163 29.16 8.82 -16.62
C PHE A 163 28.26 9.54 -15.59
N SER A 164 27.16 10.13 -16.05
CA SER A 164 26.30 11.03 -15.28
C SER A 164 25.26 10.32 -14.41
N VAL A 165 25.02 9.02 -14.62
CA VAL A 165 24.10 8.21 -13.80
C VAL A 165 24.40 8.35 -12.31
N ALA A 166 23.42 8.78 -11.52
CA ALA A 166 23.52 9.00 -10.08
C ALA A 166 22.36 8.29 -9.36
N PRO A 167 22.58 7.03 -8.94
CA PRO A 167 21.63 6.28 -8.11
C PRO A 167 21.37 7.02 -6.79
N ARG A 168 20.18 6.85 -6.20
CA ARG A 168 19.76 7.46 -4.93
C ARG A 168 19.23 6.43 -3.93
N SER A 169 19.25 5.16 -4.28
CA SER A 169 18.84 4.08 -3.41
C SER A 169 19.83 3.92 -2.26
N GLN A 170 19.31 3.57 -1.08
CA GLN A 170 20.12 3.44 0.13
C GLN A 170 21.31 2.49 -0.06
N PHE A 171 21.10 1.31 -0.68
CA PHE A 171 22.18 0.34 -0.92
C PHE A 171 23.27 0.85 -1.88
N MET A 172 22.92 1.73 -2.83
CA MET A 172 23.92 2.35 -3.71
C MET A 172 24.65 3.48 -3.00
N ASP A 173 23.95 4.29 -2.19
CA ASP A 173 24.58 5.35 -1.40
C ASP A 173 25.56 4.76 -0.37
N ASP A 174 25.16 3.71 0.35
CA ASP A 174 26.00 2.99 1.33
C ASP A 174 27.29 2.44 0.68
N ALA A 175 27.21 2.01 -0.59
CA ALA A 175 28.37 1.52 -1.33
C ALA A 175 29.46 2.58 -1.55
N THR A 176 29.14 3.88 -1.53
CA THR A 176 30.19 4.92 -1.62
C THR A 176 31.10 4.91 -0.39
N GLY A 177 30.53 4.78 0.82
CA GLY A 177 31.29 4.64 2.06
C GLY A 177 32.07 3.33 2.13
N HIS A 178 31.48 2.23 1.65
CA HIS A 178 32.17 0.94 1.55
C HIS A 178 33.37 1.00 0.59
N LEU A 179 33.28 1.73 -0.52
CA LEU A 179 34.37 1.87 -1.49
C LEU A 179 35.58 2.59 -0.88
N GLU A 180 35.33 3.65 -0.11
CA GLU A 180 36.38 4.36 0.64
C GLU A 180 37.03 3.47 1.70
N ALA A 181 36.24 2.69 2.43
CA ALA A 181 36.72 1.77 3.45
C ALA A 181 37.59 0.65 2.84
N LEU A 182 37.13 0.04 1.75
CA LEU A 182 37.84 -1.05 1.07
C LEU A 182 39.17 -0.58 0.46
N THR A 183 39.18 0.63 -0.12
CA THR A 183 40.40 1.26 -0.67
C THR A 183 41.40 1.58 0.43
N ARG A 184 40.95 2.10 1.58
CA ARG A 184 41.78 2.39 2.76
C ARG A 184 42.41 1.12 3.36
N ASN A 185 41.68 0.02 3.32
CA ASN A 185 42.10 -1.28 3.83
C ASN A 185 42.94 -2.09 2.81
N GLY A 186 43.36 -1.47 1.70
CA GLY A 186 44.33 -2.04 0.77
C GLY A 186 43.78 -3.06 -0.24
N ALA A 187 42.47 -3.14 -0.41
CA ALA A 187 41.81 -4.09 -1.33
C ALA A 187 40.89 -3.39 -2.35
N PRO A 188 41.36 -2.37 -3.10
CA PRO A 188 40.50 -1.65 -4.04
C PRO A 188 39.90 -2.60 -5.09
N PRO A 189 38.67 -2.37 -5.57
CA PRO A 189 38.10 -3.24 -6.60
C PRO A 189 38.94 -3.22 -7.89
N PRO A 190 38.94 -4.32 -8.66
CA PRO A 190 39.83 -4.47 -9.80
C PRO A 190 39.49 -3.47 -10.91
N LYS A 191 40.53 -2.92 -11.57
CA LYS A 191 40.34 -1.95 -12.67
C LYS A 191 39.70 -2.55 -13.92
N GLY A 192 39.85 -3.86 -14.13
CA GLY A 192 39.23 -4.62 -15.21
C GLY A 192 38.14 -5.55 -14.67
N PHE A 193 37.40 -6.18 -15.58
CA PHE A 193 36.37 -7.15 -15.20
C PHE A 193 37.01 -8.40 -14.57
N ASP A 194 36.59 -8.72 -13.35
CA ASP A 194 36.94 -9.96 -12.65
C ASP A 194 35.68 -10.52 -12.00
N ALA A 195 35.18 -11.64 -12.51
CA ALA A 195 33.99 -12.29 -11.98
C ALA A 195 34.17 -12.80 -10.53
N ALA A 196 35.41 -13.15 -10.13
CA ALA A 196 35.68 -13.64 -8.78
C ALA A 196 35.48 -12.57 -7.71
N PHE A 197 35.67 -11.30 -8.05
CA PHE A 197 35.43 -10.18 -7.16
C PHE A 197 33.97 -10.13 -6.67
N PHE A 198 33.00 -10.35 -7.57
CA PHE A 198 31.58 -10.21 -7.25
C PHE A 198 31.06 -11.26 -6.27
N GLU A 199 31.73 -12.41 -6.16
CA GLU A 199 31.38 -13.49 -5.22
C GLU A 199 32.29 -13.53 -3.98
N SER A 200 33.29 -12.64 -3.91
CA SER A 200 34.26 -12.58 -2.80
C SER A 200 33.63 -11.99 -1.53
N ASP A 201 34.12 -12.44 -0.38
CA ASP A 201 33.65 -11.98 0.93
C ASP A 201 34.59 -10.91 1.51
N PHE A 202 34.08 -9.67 1.56
CA PHE A 202 34.79 -8.53 2.14
C PHE A 202 34.24 -8.09 3.50
N SER A 203 33.35 -8.88 4.13
CA SER A 203 32.69 -8.57 5.42
C SER A 203 33.66 -8.08 6.49
N LYS A 204 34.79 -8.77 6.67
CA LYS A 204 35.84 -8.39 7.64
C LYS A 204 36.49 -7.03 7.35
N LEU A 205 36.64 -6.67 6.08
CA LEU A 205 37.26 -5.42 5.66
C LEU A 205 36.27 -4.26 5.66
N LEU A 206 34.98 -4.55 5.45
CA LEU A 206 33.89 -3.57 5.48
C LEU A 206 33.28 -3.41 6.88
N SER A 207 33.63 -4.27 7.84
CA SER A 207 32.97 -4.38 9.15
C SER A 207 31.46 -4.60 9.03
N THR A 208 31.03 -5.30 7.98
CA THR A 208 29.62 -5.61 7.68
C THR A 208 29.32 -7.06 8.01
N THR A 209 28.12 -7.32 8.54
CA THR A 209 27.64 -8.67 8.81
C THR A 209 26.54 -9.01 7.81
N TYR A 210 26.82 -9.95 6.90
CA TYR A 210 25.84 -10.44 5.91
C TYR A 210 24.89 -11.50 6.46
N VAL A 211 25.02 -11.83 7.75
CA VAL A 211 24.25 -12.86 8.45
C VAL A 211 23.33 -12.15 9.44
N GLN A 212 22.04 -12.46 9.39
CA GLN A 212 21.13 -12.06 10.48
C GLN A 212 21.50 -12.86 11.73
N ASP A 213 21.77 -12.16 12.83
CA ASP A 213 21.94 -12.79 14.14
C ASP A 213 20.62 -13.46 14.53
N THR A 214 20.59 -14.78 14.49
CA THR A 214 19.45 -15.55 15.00
C THR A 214 19.69 -15.90 16.45
N GLU A 215 18.71 -15.65 17.32
CA GLU A 215 18.73 -16.13 18.71
C GLU A 215 18.61 -17.67 18.82
N LEU A 216 18.41 -18.35 17.68
CA LEU A 216 18.31 -19.80 17.59
C LEU A 216 19.65 -20.48 17.82
N ARG A 217 19.72 -21.30 18.88
CA ARG A 217 20.88 -22.12 19.20
C ARG A 217 20.78 -23.47 18.47
N PRO A 218 21.78 -23.88 17.68
CA PRO A 218 21.78 -25.18 16.99
C PRO A 218 21.57 -26.37 17.95
N GLU A 219 22.02 -26.24 19.20
CA GLU A 219 21.85 -27.24 20.26
C GLU A 219 20.37 -27.48 20.60
N ASP A 220 19.54 -26.44 20.55
CA ASP A 220 18.09 -26.57 20.83
C ASP A 220 17.39 -27.35 19.71
N ILE A 221 17.81 -27.16 18.47
CA ILE A 221 17.30 -27.94 17.33
C ILE A 221 17.77 -29.40 17.41
N ASP A 222 19.05 -29.60 17.76
CA ASP A 222 19.63 -30.93 17.89
C ASP A 222 19.00 -31.73 19.04
N PHE A 223 18.55 -31.07 20.11
CA PHE A 223 17.78 -31.67 21.19
C PHE A 223 16.51 -32.38 20.67
N PHE A 224 15.65 -31.67 19.92
CA PHE A 224 14.42 -32.26 19.37
C PHE A 224 14.72 -33.39 18.37
N ARG A 225 15.75 -33.20 17.52
CA ARG A 225 16.22 -34.20 16.56
C ARG A 225 16.66 -35.49 17.27
N ARG A 226 17.48 -35.38 18.32
CA ARG A 226 17.97 -36.54 19.07
C ARG A 226 16.86 -37.26 19.81
N LEU A 227 15.93 -36.52 20.41
CA LEU A 227 14.78 -37.12 21.09
C LEU A 227 13.89 -37.89 20.10
N SER A 228 13.71 -37.37 18.88
CA SER A 228 13.01 -38.06 17.79
C SER A 228 13.80 -39.26 17.21
N LYS A 229 15.13 -39.33 17.39
CA LYS A 229 15.95 -40.47 16.91
C LYS A 229 16.17 -41.57 17.96
N MET A 230 15.58 -41.45 19.15
CA MET A 230 15.63 -42.51 20.17
C MET A 230 15.03 -43.83 19.65
N GLN A 231 15.55 -44.95 20.17
CA GLN A 231 15.01 -46.28 19.90
C GLN A 231 13.50 -46.33 20.21
N THR A 232 12.73 -46.93 19.29
CA THR A 232 11.26 -46.87 19.29
C THR A 232 10.64 -47.37 20.60
N GLU A 233 11.19 -48.42 21.20
CA GLU A 233 10.68 -49.01 22.43
C GLU A 233 10.84 -48.07 23.63
N PHE A 234 12.05 -47.53 23.84
CA PHE A 234 12.31 -46.55 24.88
C PHE A 234 11.49 -45.27 24.70
N LYS A 235 11.33 -44.81 23.46
CA LYS A 235 10.52 -43.62 23.15
C LYS A 235 9.04 -43.82 23.50
N ARG A 236 8.48 -44.98 23.16
CA ARG A 236 7.09 -45.34 23.52
C ARG A 236 6.91 -45.38 25.03
N GLN A 237 7.84 -46.02 25.75
CA GLN A 237 7.80 -46.07 27.21
C GLN A 237 7.93 -44.68 27.83
N PHE A 238 8.84 -43.84 27.33
CA PHE A 238 9.07 -42.47 27.80
C PHE A 238 7.82 -41.59 27.67
N PHE A 239 7.22 -41.50 26.48
CA PHE A 239 6.02 -40.66 26.27
C PHE A 239 4.73 -41.27 26.85
N ALA A 240 4.69 -42.58 27.12
CA ALA A 240 3.54 -43.22 27.77
C ALA A 240 3.59 -43.13 29.30
N ALA A 241 4.78 -42.90 29.89
CA ALA A 241 5.00 -42.88 31.33
C ALA A 241 4.32 -41.70 32.02
N ASP A 242 4.44 -40.49 31.46
CA ASP A 242 3.84 -39.28 32.03
C ASP A 242 3.28 -38.37 30.91
N THR A 243 1.95 -38.27 30.86
CA THR A 243 1.22 -37.46 29.89
C THR A 243 1.47 -35.95 30.08
N THR A 244 1.68 -35.50 31.32
CA THR A 244 1.95 -34.10 31.64
C THR A 244 3.31 -33.69 31.11
N LEU A 245 4.33 -34.51 31.40
CA LEU A 245 5.68 -34.33 30.89
C LEU A 245 5.73 -34.36 29.36
N THR A 246 5.01 -35.31 28.76
CA THR A 246 4.86 -35.40 27.29
C THR A 246 4.21 -34.16 26.70
N GLY A 247 3.12 -33.67 27.31
CA GLY A 247 2.47 -32.43 26.91
C GLY A 247 3.40 -31.21 26.99
N TYR A 248 4.29 -31.17 27.99
CA TYR A 248 5.31 -30.12 28.11
C TYR A 248 6.33 -30.19 26.97
N PHE A 249 6.87 -31.36 26.64
CA PHE A 249 7.79 -31.53 25.51
C PHE A 249 7.17 -31.16 24.17
N CYS A 250 5.92 -31.58 23.90
CA CYS A 250 5.20 -31.23 22.68
C CYS A 250 4.93 -29.72 22.60
N ARG A 251 4.57 -29.06 23.72
CA ARG A 251 4.39 -27.60 23.76
C ARG A 251 5.69 -26.85 23.50
N ASN A 252 6.81 -27.31 24.06
CA ASN A 252 8.12 -26.72 23.79
C ASN A 252 8.55 -26.89 22.33
N ALA A 253 8.31 -28.07 21.74
CA ALA A 253 8.52 -28.31 20.32
C ALA A 253 7.65 -27.38 19.45
N ALA A 254 6.37 -27.23 19.79
CA ALA A 254 5.47 -26.28 19.12
C ALA A 254 5.99 -24.83 19.21
N SER A 255 6.47 -24.41 20.38
CA SER A 255 7.05 -23.07 20.57
C SER A 255 8.31 -22.87 19.74
N MET A 256 9.18 -23.87 19.64
CA MET A 256 10.38 -23.81 18.79
C MET A 256 10.01 -23.69 17.31
N LEU A 257 9.01 -24.47 16.86
CA LEU A 257 8.51 -24.38 15.49
C LEU A 257 7.89 -23.00 15.20
N PHE A 258 7.20 -22.40 16.18
CA PHE A 258 6.67 -21.04 16.07
C PHE A 258 7.77 -19.99 15.89
N THR A 259 8.85 -20.10 16.66
CA THR A 259 10.02 -19.22 16.50
C THR A 259 10.64 -19.39 15.12
N LEU A 260 10.87 -20.64 14.69
CA LEU A 260 11.39 -20.94 13.35
C LEU A 260 10.51 -20.40 12.22
N ALA A 261 9.19 -20.48 12.36
CA ALA A 261 8.26 -19.90 11.39
C ALA A 261 8.44 -18.38 11.28
N SER A 262 8.64 -17.71 12.41
CA SER A 262 8.84 -16.26 12.44
C SER A 262 10.18 -15.86 11.78
N GLU A 263 11.24 -16.60 12.06
CA GLU A 263 12.56 -16.42 11.43
C GLU A 263 12.53 -16.70 9.93
N LEU A 264 11.87 -17.78 9.49
CA LEU A 264 11.68 -18.10 8.08
C LEU A 264 10.95 -16.98 7.34
N LYS A 265 9.91 -16.42 7.95
CA LYS A 265 9.16 -15.30 7.36
C LYS A 265 10.07 -14.09 7.17
N THR A 266 10.82 -13.71 8.20
CA THR A 266 11.80 -12.60 8.13
C THR A 266 12.85 -12.85 7.05
N ALA A 267 13.35 -14.09 6.96
CA ALA A 267 14.33 -14.47 5.95
C ALA A 267 13.75 -14.34 4.52
N PHE A 268 12.54 -14.84 4.24
CA PHE A 268 11.92 -14.69 2.92
C PHE A 268 11.58 -13.23 2.56
N ILE A 269 11.18 -12.41 3.53
CA ILE A 269 11.01 -10.96 3.32
C ILE A 269 12.35 -10.31 2.91
N THR A 270 13.43 -10.71 3.59
CA THR A 270 14.78 -10.20 3.31
C THR A 270 15.26 -10.65 1.93
N LEU A 271 15.05 -11.93 1.58
CA LEU A 271 15.37 -12.48 0.26
C LEU A 271 14.67 -11.70 -0.86
N GLY A 272 13.39 -11.39 -0.69
CA GLY A 272 12.63 -10.58 -1.65
C GLY A 272 13.20 -9.17 -1.83
N LYS A 273 13.54 -8.48 -0.72
CA LYS A 273 14.18 -7.16 -0.78
C LYS A 273 15.53 -7.20 -1.50
N THR A 274 16.37 -8.18 -1.21
CA THR A 274 17.67 -8.34 -1.88
C THR A 274 17.51 -8.65 -3.37
N PHE A 275 16.45 -9.38 -3.76
CA PHE A 275 16.14 -9.57 -5.18
C PHE A 275 15.74 -8.26 -5.87
N ASP A 276 14.92 -7.42 -5.23
CA ASP A 276 14.54 -6.10 -5.76
C ASP A 276 15.76 -5.19 -5.99
N GLU A 277 16.80 -5.29 -5.16
CA GLU A 277 18.07 -4.56 -5.33
C GLU A 277 18.84 -5.02 -6.58
N ILE A 278 18.78 -6.31 -6.93
CA ILE A 278 19.38 -6.84 -8.16
C ILE A 278 18.57 -6.41 -9.37
N TYR A 279 17.25 -6.64 -9.32
CA TYR A 279 16.32 -6.33 -10.40
C TYR A 279 14.97 -5.87 -9.86
N CYS A 280 14.60 -4.65 -10.23
CA CYS A 280 13.27 -4.11 -10.03
C CYS A 280 12.81 -3.43 -11.32
N GLU A 281 11.62 -3.77 -11.77
CA GLU A 281 11.08 -3.32 -13.06
C GLU A 281 10.80 -1.81 -13.11
N HIS A 282 10.47 -1.21 -11.95
CA HIS A 282 10.06 0.20 -11.83
C HIS A 282 10.78 0.96 -10.72
N GLY A 283 11.74 0.33 -10.07
CA GLY A 283 12.59 0.91 -9.02
C GLY A 283 14.04 1.04 -9.46
N GLU A 284 14.84 1.66 -8.61
CA GLU A 284 16.31 1.62 -8.75
C GLU A 284 16.80 0.22 -8.39
N SER A 285 17.61 -0.37 -9.27
CA SER A 285 18.20 -1.70 -9.12
C SER A 285 19.53 -1.75 -9.85
N LEU A 286 20.40 -2.69 -9.47
CA LEU A 286 21.70 -2.87 -10.13
C LEU A 286 21.57 -3.05 -11.63
N PHE A 287 20.65 -3.92 -12.09
CA PHE A 287 20.38 -4.09 -13.50
C PHE A 287 20.01 -2.76 -14.18
N GLY A 288 19.11 -2.00 -13.58
CA GLY A 288 18.65 -0.71 -14.11
C GLY A 288 19.77 0.32 -14.22
N GLU A 289 20.58 0.46 -13.17
CA GLU A 289 21.65 1.46 -13.13
C GLU A 289 22.82 1.10 -14.07
N TYR A 290 23.23 -0.18 -14.11
CA TYR A 290 24.24 -0.64 -15.07
C TYR A 290 23.76 -0.53 -16.51
N ALA A 291 22.49 -0.83 -16.80
CA ALA A 291 21.92 -0.65 -18.13
C ALA A 291 21.94 0.83 -18.57
N LYS A 292 21.54 1.76 -17.70
CA LYS A 292 21.62 3.21 -17.97
C LYS A 292 23.06 3.66 -18.23
N ALA A 293 24.00 3.24 -17.38
CA ALA A 293 25.41 3.59 -17.52
C ALA A 293 26.00 3.06 -18.83
N LEU A 294 25.67 1.81 -19.20
CA LEU A 294 26.13 1.20 -20.44
C LEU A 294 25.58 1.92 -21.69
N ILE A 295 24.31 2.34 -21.66
CA ILE A 295 23.71 3.13 -22.73
C ILE A 295 24.44 4.48 -22.87
N GLU A 296 24.67 5.20 -21.78
CA GLU A 296 25.39 6.49 -21.80
C GLU A 296 26.84 6.35 -22.29
N LEU A 297 27.56 5.33 -21.85
CA LEU A 297 28.94 5.06 -22.29
C LEU A 297 29.02 4.78 -23.79
N ARG A 298 28.02 4.08 -24.37
CA ARG A 298 27.96 3.88 -25.83
C ARG A 298 27.73 5.17 -26.59
N LYS A 299 26.82 6.02 -26.11
CA LYS A 299 26.52 7.32 -26.75
C LYS A 299 27.76 8.21 -26.79
N THR A 300 28.46 8.27 -25.66
CA THR A 300 29.71 9.03 -25.50
C THR A 300 30.95 8.36 -26.11
N LYS A 301 30.79 7.21 -26.81
CA LYS A 301 31.87 6.42 -27.46
C LYS A 301 33.03 6.05 -26.53
N LYS A 302 32.77 5.88 -25.23
CA LYS A 302 33.75 5.40 -24.25
C LYS A 302 33.84 3.87 -24.25
N ASP A 303 34.86 3.32 -23.60
CA ASP A 303 34.99 1.86 -23.44
C ASP A 303 33.80 1.31 -22.62
N VAL A 304 33.15 0.30 -23.19
CA VAL A 304 31.95 -0.37 -22.66
C VAL A 304 32.20 -1.82 -22.28
N SER A 305 33.41 -2.34 -22.54
CA SER A 305 33.74 -3.76 -22.39
C SER A 305 33.45 -4.26 -20.97
N VAL A 306 34.05 -3.60 -19.97
CA VAL A 306 33.90 -3.94 -18.55
C VAL A 306 32.45 -3.79 -18.10
N THR A 307 31.81 -2.63 -18.34
CA THR A 307 30.42 -2.39 -17.93
C THR A 307 29.45 -3.40 -18.58
N SER A 308 29.74 -3.83 -19.81
CA SER A 308 28.94 -4.84 -20.51
C SER A 308 29.08 -6.23 -19.89
N SER A 309 30.29 -6.63 -19.51
CA SER A 309 30.55 -7.90 -18.82
C SER A 309 29.92 -7.94 -17.42
N VAL A 310 29.92 -6.82 -16.69
CA VAL A 310 29.23 -6.74 -15.40
C VAL A 310 27.71 -6.84 -15.56
N LEU A 311 27.14 -6.18 -16.57
CA LEU A 311 25.71 -6.30 -16.85
C LEU A 311 25.32 -7.74 -17.23
N GLU A 312 26.15 -8.45 -18.00
CA GLU A 312 25.97 -9.89 -18.28
C GLU A 312 25.95 -10.73 -17.01
N LEU A 313 26.85 -10.45 -16.07
CA LEU A 313 26.92 -11.15 -14.80
C LEU A 313 25.67 -10.91 -13.95
N ILE A 314 25.21 -9.65 -13.86
CA ILE A 314 23.95 -9.29 -13.19
C ILE A 314 22.79 -10.04 -13.82
N VAL A 315 22.72 -10.09 -15.15
CA VAL A 315 21.67 -10.80 -15.89
C VAL A 315 21.66 -12.29 -15.58
N ALA A 316 22.84 -12.92 -15.55
CA ALA A 316 22.97 -14.32 -15.17
C ALA A 316 22.48 -14.54 -13.73
N LYS A 317 22.87 -13.66 -12.79
CA LYS A 317 22.47 -13.75 -11.39
C LYS A 317 20.96 -13.55 -11.19
N THR A 318 20.34 -12.63 -11.92
CA THR A 318 18.88 -12.43 -11.91
C THR A 318 18.17 -13.71 -12.36
N LYS A 319 18.58 -14.29 -13.50
CA LYS A 319 17.98 -15.53 -14.02
C LYS A 319 18.18 -16.72 -13.09
N GLU A 320 19.37 -16.86 -12.50
CA GLU A 320 19.67 -17.88 -11.49
C GLU A 320 18.71 -17.75 -10.30
N THR A 321 18.51 -16.53 -9.81
CA THR A 321 17.64 -16.25 -8.66
C THR A 321 16.16 -16.50 -8.98
N VAL A 322 15.69 -16.10 -10.16
CA VAL A 322 14.32 -16.41 -10.63
C VAL A 322 14.11 -17.93 -10.71
N THR A 323 15.10 -18.65 -11.23
CA THR A 323 15.07 -20.12 -11.32
C THR A 323 15.02 -20.76 -9.92
N LEU A 324 15.79 -20.22 -8.96
CA LEU A 324 15.73 -20.63 -7.57
C LEU A 324 14.32 -20.45 -6.99
N TYR A 325 13.69 -19.29 -7.17
CA TYR A 325 12.31 -19.05 -6.71
C TYR A 325 11.31 -20.05 -7.30
N GLN A 326 11.37 -20.28 -8.61
CA GLN A 326 10.42 -21.15 -9.31
C GLN A 326 10.60 -22.62 -8.96
N ASN A 327 11.83 -23.11 -8.94
CA ASN A 327 12.10 -24.55 -8.79
C ASN A 327 12.15 -24.99 -7.32
N GLU A 328 12.83 -24.21 -6.48
CA GLU A 328 13.03 -24.59 -5.08
C GLU A 328 11.81 -24.22 -4.23
N TYR A 329 11.41 -22.95 -4.31
CA TYR A 329 10.37 -22.39 -3.44
C TYR A 329 8.97 -22.43 -4.08
N ARG A 330 8.85 -22.88 -5.33
CA ARG A 330 7.58 -22.90 -6.10
C ARG A 330 6.85 -21.56 -6.06
N TYR A 331 7.63 -20.48 -6.06
CA TYR A 331 7.16 -19.10 -6.01
C TYR A 331 7.37 -18.43 -7.36
N GLN A 332 6.41 -17.64 -7.80
CA GLN A 332 6.51 -16.84 -9.03
C GLN A 332 6.87 -15.40 -8.65
N PRO A 333 8.15 -14.99 -8.76
CA PRO A 333 8.52 -13.61 -8.49
C PRO A 333 7.94 -12.69 -9.57
N PRO A 334 7.75 -11.38 -9.27
CA PRO A 334 7.34 -10.38 -10.25
C PRO A 334 8.49 -10.13 -11.25
N PHE A 335 8.62 -11.02 -12.23
CA PHE A 335 9.67 -10.99 -13.25
C PHE A 335 9.07 -11.17 -14.64
N ASP A 336 9.01 -10.09 -15.43
CA ASP A 336 8.68 -10.14 -16.84
C ASP A 336 9.95 -10.40 -17.67
N ASN A 337 10.06 -11.63 -18.18
CA ASN A 337 11.20 -12.04 -18.99
C ASN A 337 11.29 -11.29 -20.33
N GLU A 338 10.16 -10.87 -20.91
CA GLU A 338 10.13 -10.15 -22.17
C GLU A 338 10.65 -8.72 -21.97
N TYR A 339 10.13 -8.02 -20.96
CA TYR A 339 10.62 -6.69 -20.58
C TYR A 339 12.12 -6.72 -20.23
N PHE A 340 12.53 -7.68 -19.40
CA PHE A 340 13.92 -7.84 -18.98
C PHE A 340 14.86 -8.08 -20.18
N THR A 341 14.48 -8.97 -21.10
CA THR A 341 15.27 -9.28 -22.29
C THR A 341 15.35 -8.09 -23.24
N ASN A 342 14.25 -7.35 -23.42
CA ASN A 342 14.23 -6.14 -24.26
C ASN A 342 15.13 -5.04 -23.69
N MET A 343 15.08 -4.80 -22.38
CA MET A 343 15.94 -3.82 -21.71
C MET A 343 17.41 -4.21 -21.80
N TYR A 344 17.73 -5.49 -21.60
CA TYR A 344 19.09 -6.00 -21.77
C TYR A 344 19.60 -5.86 -23.20
N ASN A 345 18.80 -6.24 -24.21
CA ASN A 345 19.19 -6.14 -25.63
C ASN A 345 19.41 -4.68 -26.05
N ASN A 346 18.54 -3.78 -25.61
CA ASN A 346 18.71 -2.33 -25.80
C ASN A 346 20.02 -1.85 -25.15
N ALA A 347 20.25 -2.24 -23.90
CA ALA A 347 21.49 -1.93 -23.18
C ALA A 347 22.71 -2.62 -23.79
N LYS A 348 22.58 -3.68 -24.58
CA LYS A 348 23.66 -4.35 -25.34
C LYS A 348 23.86 -3.81 -26.75
N GLY A 349 22.92 -3.01 -27.27
CA GLY A 349 22.96 -2.53 -28.66
C GLY A 349 22.80 -3.68 -29.66
N ILE A 350 22.32 -4.85 -29.20
CA ILE A 350 21.98 -5.98 -30.06
C ILE A 350 20.64 -5.63 -30.69
N VAL A 351 20.70 -5.02 -31.87
CA VAL A 351 19.55 -4.90 -32.75
C VAL A 351 19.17 -6.34 -33.16
N ALA A 352 17.94 -6.75 -32.89
CA ALA A 352 17.41 -8.00 -33.45
C ALA A 352 17.56 -7.93 -34.97
N ALA A 353 18.44 -8.75 -35.54
CA ALA A 353 18.63 -8.86 -36.99
C ALA A 353 17.32 -9.37 -37.60
N GLY A 354 16.50 -8.43 -38.06
CA GLY A 354 15.15 -8.71 -38.54
C GLY A 354 14.27 -7.46 -38.66
N LYS A 355 14.85 -6.35 -39.14
CA LYS A 355 14.25 -5.27 -39.95
C LYS A 355 15.19 -4.07 -39.92
N GLU A 356 15.79 -3.79 -41.07
CA GLU A 356 16.47 -2.52 -41.35
C GLU A 356 15.49 -1.35 -41.19
N ASP A 357 16.06 -0.16 -40.94
CA ASP A 357 15.44 1.15 -40.68
C ASP A 357 14.94 1.43 -39.25
N ALA A 358 15.89 1.62 -38.32
CA ALA A 358 15.84 2.65 -37.26
C ALA A 358 17.06 2.59 -36.34
N ALA A 359 18.21 3.13 -36.77
CA ALA A 359 19.35 3.31 -35.85
C ALA A 359 20.25 4.48 -36.28
N ALA A 360 19.73 5.70 -36.13
CA ALA A 360 20.56 6.90 -35.99
C ALA A 360 19.80 7.94 -35.17
N ALA A 361 20.07 7.98 -33.86
CA ALA A 361 20.03 9.14 -32.95
C ALA A 361 19.63 8.70 -31.54
N ALA A 362 20.61 8.63 -30.66
CA ALA A 362 20.35 8.74 -29.23
C ALA A 362 21.52 9.49 -28.60
N ASP A 363 21.75 10.73 -29.00
CA ASP A 363 22.38 11.73 -28.14
C ASP A 363 21.58 13.01 -28.34
N ALA A 364 21.04 13.52 -27.24
CA ALA A 364 19.76 14.22 -27.18
C ALA A 364 18.58 13.35 -27.65
N VAL A 365 17.49 13.38 -26.89
CA VAL A 365 16.17 13.10 -27.45
C VAL A 365 15.34 14.30 -26.98
N GLU A 366 15.40 15.44 -27.67
CA GLU A 366 14.34 15.75 -28.63
C GLU A 366 13.71 14.47 -29.19
N VAL A 367 12.56 14.09 -28.64
CA VAL A 367 11.72 13.05 -29.24
C VAL A 367 11.15 13.65 -30.52
N THR A 368 11.93 13.55 -31.59
CA THR A 368 11.41 13.49 -32.96
C THR A 368 11.16 12.03 -33.35
N GLY A 369 10.76 11.19 -32.39
CA GLY A 369 10.07 9.95 -32.71
C GLY A 369 8.69 10.31 -33.22
N GLY A 370 8.46 10.28 -34.52
CA GLY A 370 7.14 10.55 -35.09
C GLY A 370 6.07 9.62 -34.53
N PHE A 371 4.80 9.96 -34.76
CA PHE A 371 3.62 9.14 -34.41
C PHE A 371 3.68 7.68 -34.92
N GLU A 372 4.64 7.35 -35.79
CA GLU A 372 4.89 6.03 -36.34
C GLU A 372 5.37 5.00 -35.31
N ASN A 373 6.11 5.43 -34.29
CA ASN A 373 6.67 4.56 -33.24
C ASN A 373 5.70 4.28 -32.07
N LEU A 374 4.49 4.84 -32.11
CA LEU A 374 3.46 4.50 -31.13
C LEU A 374 2.90 3.11 -31.40
N PRO A 375 2.54 2.33 -30.35
CA PRO A 375 1.82 1.08 -30.52
C PRO A 375 0.64 1.23 -31.47
N SER A 376 0.46 0.29 -32.40
CA SER A 376 -0.57 0.36 -33.45
C SER A 376 -2.00 0.50 -32.88
N GLU A 377 -2.22 0.04 -31.65
CA GLU A 377 -3.49 0.22 -30.93
C GLU A 377 -3.81 1.71 -30.64
N LEU A 378 -2.81 2.58 -30.52
CA LEU A 378 -2.97 4.02 -30.23
C LEU A 378 -3.13 4.90 -31.49
N LYS A 379 -2.96 4.36 -32.69
CA LYS A 379 -3.24 5.11 -33.93
C LYS A 379 -4.75 5.34 -34.09
N ASP A 380 -5.16 6.55 -34.44
CA ASP A 380 -6.56 6.99 -34.50
C ASP A 380 -7.30 6.77 -33.15
N SER A 381 -6.64 7.08 -32.03
CA SER A 381 -7.17 6.83 -30.67
C SER A 381 -8.58 7.41 -30.50
N VAL A 382 -8.79 8.67 -30.90
CA VAL A 382 -10.07 9.36 -30.72
C VAL A 382 -11.20 8.68 -31.47
N LYS A 383 -10.96 8.21 -32.71
CA LYS A 383 -11.97 7.53 -33.53
C LYS A 383 -12.30 6.16 -32.94
N LYS A 384 -11.30 5.42 -32.47
CA LYS A 384 -11.48 4.12 -31.80
C LYS A 384 -12.28 4.27 -30.49
N ILE A 385 -11.99 5.30 -29.70
CA ILE A 385 -12.72 5.62 -28.46
C ILE A 385 -14.17 5.99 -28.77
N LEU A 386 -14.42 6.90 -29.72
CA LEU A 386 -15.78 7.31 -30.10
C LEU A 386 -16.60 6.15 -30.64
N LYS A 387 -16.02 5.32 -31.52
CA LYS A 387 -16.67 4.11 -32.04
C LYS A 387 -17.01 3.13 -30.93
N TYR A 388 -16.10 2.94 -29.97
CA TYR A 388 -16.32 2.03 -28.85
C TYR A 388 -17.31 2.59 -27.81
N ALA A 389 -17.45 3.91 -27.71
CA ALA A 389 -18.44 4.58 -26.86
C ALA A 389 -19.87 4.49 -27.40
N ASP A 390 -20.05 4.03 -28.64
CA ASP A 390 -21.36 3.88 -29.30
C ASP A 390 -22.22 5.16 -29.24
N VAL A 391 -21.58 6.32 -29.41
CA VAL A 391 -22.27 7.62 -29.50
C VAL A 391 -22.83 7.84 -30.89
N THR A 392 -23.91 8.64 -31.01
CA THR A 392 -24.51 8.91 -32.32
C THR A 392 -23.52 9.59 -33.25
N LYS A 393 -23.67 9.35 -34.56
CA LYS A 393 -22.76 9.89 -35.57
C LYS A 393 -22.69 11.43 -35.50
N GLU A 394 -23.82 12.09 -35.31
CA GLU A 394 -23.90 13.55 -35.17
C GLU A 394 -23.10 14.06 -33.97
N ARG A 395 -23.14 13.34 -32.84
CA ARG A 395 -22.37 13.70 -31.65
C ARG A 395 -20.88 13.43 -31.83
N ALA A 396 -20.52 12.32 -32.46
CA ALA A 396 -19.13 11.99 -32.78
C ALA A 396 -18.51 13.04 -33.73
N ASP A 397 -19.23 13.42 -34.79
CA ASP A 397 -18.79 14.41 -35.76
C ASP A 397 -18.63 15.79 -35.10
N ALA A 398 -19.63 16.24 -34.31
CA ALA A 398 -19.54 17.49 -33.55
C ALA A 398 -18.39 17.50 -32.53
N PHE A 399 -18.10 16.36 -31.89
CA PHE A 399 -16.97 16.23 -30.98
C PHE A 399 -15.63 16.36 -31.71
N LEU A 400 -15.47 15.68 -32.85
CA LEU A 400 -14.27 15.74 -33.69
C LEU A 400 -14.04 17.15 -34.25
N GLU A 401 -15.09 17.84 -34.68
CA GLU A 401 -15.02 19.24 -35.15
C GLU A 401 -14.52 20.17 -34.04
N ASN A 402 -15.11 20.09 -32.84
CA ASN A 402 -14.68 20.89 -31.69
C ASN A 402 -13.25 20.56 -31.25
N LEU A 403 -12.87 19.28 -31.29
CA LEU A 403 -11.50 18.85 -30.96
C LEU A 403 -10.48 19.36 -32.00
N ALA A 404 -10.83 19.33 -33.28
CA ALA A 404 -10.01 19.89 -34.35
C ALA A 404 -9.87 21.42 -34.22
N ALA A 405 -10.95 22.11 -33.87
CA ALA A 405 -10.92 23.54 -33.56
C ALA A 405 -10.01 23.83 -32.35
N PHE A 406 -10.10 23.03 -31.29
CA PHE A 406 -9.22 23.14 -30.13
C PHE A 406 -7.75 22.95 -30.52
N LYS A 407 -7.43 21.94 -31.34
CA LYS A 407 -6.07 21.70 -31.84
C LYS A 407 -5.50 22.89 -32.64
N LYS A 408 -6.34 23.67 -33.32
CA LYS A 408 -5.95 24.86 -34.09
C LYS A 408 -5.77 26.14 -33.26
N LEU A 409 -6.21 26.17 -32.00
CA LEU A 409 -6.03 27.34 -31.13
C LEU A 409 -4.53 27.68 -30.96
N PRO A 410 -4.10 28.94 -31.15
CA PRO A 410 -2.72 29.35 -30.89
C PRO A 410 -2.31 29.16 -29.44
N ASP A 411 -3.17 29.58 -28.51
CA ASP A 411 -3.03 29.38 -27.07
C ASP A 411 -4.19 28.51 -26.55
N LYS A 412 -3.86 27.37 -25.93
CA LYS A 412 -4.85 26.45 -25.35
C LYS A 412 -5.47 26.99 -24.07
N PHE A 413 -4.76 27.88 -23.39
CA PHE A 413 -5.13 28.50 -22.12
C PHE A 413 -5.79 29.87 -22.29
N ASP A 414 -6.10 30.29 -23.51
CA ASP A 414 -6.80 31.54 -23.76
C ASP A 414 -8.17 31.54 -23.06
N ALA A 415 -8.40 32.52 -22.19
CA ALA A 415 -9.62 32.65 -21.39
C ALA A 415 -10.77 33.38 -22.12
N GLU A 416 -10.54 33.85 -23.36
CA GLU A 416 -11.50 34.55 -24.21
C GLU A 416 -12.74 33.71 -24.57
N SER A 417 -13.79 34.40 -25.02
CA SER A 417 -15.12 33.82 -25.26
C SER A 417 -15.08 32.67 -26.27
N ASP A 418 -14.32 32.80 -27.35
CA ASP A 418 -14.32 31.82 -28.44
C ASP A 418 -13.50 30.57 -28.11
N ALA A 419 -12.31 30.71 -27.53
CA ALA A 419 -11.54 29.58 -27.00
C ALA A 419 -12.31 28.83 -25.91
N ARG A 420 -13.03 29.56 -25.04
CA ARG A 420 -13.92 28.98 -24.02
C ARG A 420 -15.09 28.20 -24.64
N LYS A 421 -15.72 28.70 -25.71
CA LYS A 421 -16.80 27.98 -26.42
C LYS A 421 -16.30 26.66 -26.99
N ILE A 422 -15.12 26.65 -27.61
CA ILE A 422 -14.50 25.45 -28.16
C ILE A 422 -14.25 24.40 -27.07
N ARG A 423 -13.60 24.79 -25.95
CA ARG A 423 -13.37 23.88 -24.81
C ARG A 423 -14.68 23.35 -24.22
N LYS A 424 -15.70 24.21 -24.12
CA LYS A 424 -17.04 23.81 -23.66
C LYS A 424 -17.69 22.80 -24.60
N GLY A 425 -17.55 22.97 -25.92
CA GLY A 425 -18.05 22.04 -26.94
C GLY A 425 -17.54 20.61 -26.73
N VAL A 426 -16.21 20.45 -26.56
CA VAL A 426 -15.60 19.14 -26.25
C VAL A 426 -16.07 18.59 -24.90
N THR A 427 -16.12 19.46 -23.88
CA THR A 427 -16.49 19.05 -22.50
C THR A 427 -17.92 18.50 -22.40
N LEU A 428 -18.85 18.97 -23.25
CA LEU A 428 -20.25 18.55 -23.22
C LEU A 428 -20.43 17.05 -23.44
N SER A 429 -19.62 16.44 -24.31
CA SER A 429 -19.73 15.01 -24.64
C SER A 429 -18.69 14.15 -23.92
N PHE A 430 -17.62 14.73 -23.37
CA PHE A 430 -16.52 13.98 -22.75
C PHE A 430 -16.99 12.98 -21.68
N PHE A 431 -17.80 13.43 -20.72
CA PHE A 431 -18.24 12.57 -19.61
C PHE A 431 -19.25 11.50 -20.05
N GLU A 432 -20.06 11.79 -21.07
CA GLU A 432 -20.92 10.78 -21.69
C GLU A 432 -20.09 9.69 -22.39
N ILE A 433 -19.10 10.11 -23.18
CA ILE A 433 -18.17 9.18 -23.85
C ILE A 433 -17.44 8.34 -22.80
N TYR A 434 -16.95 8.97 -21.73
CA TYR A 434 -16.31 8.28 -20.62
C TYR A 434 -17.22 7.22 -19.98
N GLU A 435 -18.46 7.59 -19.66
CA GLU A 435 -19.45 6.69 -19.06
C GLU A 435 -19.74 5.49 -19.98
N ASN A 436 -19.91 5.73 -21.29
CA ASN A 436 -20.21 4.66 -22.24
C ASN A 436 -19.01 3.72 -22.46
N VAL A 437 -17.79 4.26 -22.62
CA VAL A 437 -16.58 3.43 -22.72
C VAL A 437 -16.40 2.61 -21.45
N PHE A 438 -16.58 3.20 -20.27
CA PHE A 438 -16.53 2.48 -19.00
C PHE A 438 -17.50 1.30 -18.99
N LYS A 439 -18.78 1.54 -19.30
CA LYS A 439 -19.80 0.48 -19.34
C LYS A 439 -19.41 -0.64 -20.31
N ASN A 440 -18.89 -0.29 -21.48
CA ASN A 440 -18.51 -1.27 -22.50
C ASN A 440 -17.28 -2.08 -22.07
N VAL A 441 -16.26 -1.45 -21.50
CA VAL A 441 -15.07 -2.14 -20.95
C VAL A 441 -15.47 -3.17 -19.88
N ILE A 442 -16.37 -2.79 -18.96
CA ILE A 442 -16.85 -3.70 -17.91
C ILE A 442 -17.68 -4.85 -18.50
N LYS A 443 -18.57 -4.56 -19.46
CA LYS A 443 -19.43 -5.57 -20.10
C LYS A 443 -18.63 -6.57 -20.93
N SER A 444 -17.63 -6.13 -21.69
CA SER A 444 -16.87 -7.00 -22.59
C SER A 444 -15.60 -7.58 -21.96
N GLY A 445 -15.18 -7.11 -20.78
CA GLY A 445 -13.91 -7.52 -20.16
C GLY A 445 -12.69 -7.08 -20.95
N GLU A 446 -12.78 -5.95 -21.66
CA GLU A 446 -11.76 -5.46 -22.58
C GLU A 446 -10.43 -5.15 -21.89
N LYS A 447 -9.32 -5.60 -22.47
CA LYS A 447 -7.96 -5.46 -21.92
C LYS A 447 -7.06 -4.51 -22.72
N THR A 448 -7.53 -4.02 -23.86
CA THR A 448 -6.81 -3.05 -24.71
C THR A 448 -6.39 -1.83 -23.89
N ARG A 449 -5.09 -1.48 -23.94
CA ARG A 449 -4.51 -0.42 -23.11
C ARG A 449 -5.09 0.95 -23.45
N LEU A 450 -5.44 1.19 -24.71
CA LEU A 450 -6.08 2.45 -25.16
C LEU A 450 -7.25 2.87 -24.25
N TYR A 451 -8.21 1.98 -24.00
CA TYR A 451 -9.38 2.31 -23.18
C TYR A 451 -9.02 2.51 -21.72
N HIS A 452 -8.05 1.75 -21.22
CA HIS A 452 -7.52 1.93 -19.86
C HIS A 452 -6.74 3.24 -19.71
N MET A 453 -6.04 3.71 -20.76
CA MET A 453 -5.38 5.03 -20.77
C MET A 453 -6.41 6.15 -20.71
N PHE A 454 -7.50 6.02 -21.46
CA PHE A 454 -8.60 6.98 -21.44
C PHE A 454 -9.28 7.05 -20.06
N LEU A 455 -9.64 5.90 -19.50
CA LEU A 455 -10.33 5.82 -18.22
C LEU A 455 -9.43 6.22 -17.04
N THR A 456 -8.12 5.99 -17.11
CA THR A 456 -7.20 6.27 -15.98
C THR A 456 -6.58 7.66 -16.05
N TYR A 457 -6.24 8.14 -17.25
CA TYR A 457 -5.44 9.37 -17.44
C TYR A 457 -6.14 10.46 -18.24
N GLY A 458 -7.34 10.21 -18.78
CA GLY A 458 -8.02 11.17 -19.65
C GLY A 458 -7.36 11.31 -21.03
N TYR A 459 -6.59 10.29 -21.43
CA TYR A 459 -5.96 10.19 -22.74
C TYR A 459 -7.01 9.91 -23.83
N MET A 460 -7.06 10.71 -24.89
CA MET A 460 -8.06 10.50 -25.94
C MET A 460 -7.52 10.56 -27.37
N ASP A 461 -6.45 11.31 -27.61
CA ASP A 461 -5.94 11.54 -28.95
C ASP A 461 -4.43 11.64 -28.90
N GLU A 462 -3.76 10.84 -29.72
CA GLU A 462 -2.30 10.78 -29.77
C GLU A 462 -1.70 12.14 -30.12
N THR A 463 -2.34 12.94 -30.98
CA THR A 463 -1.78 14.21 -31.49
C THR A 463 -1.89 15.37 -30.50
N LEU A 464 -2.58 15.19 -29.37
CA LEU A 464 -2.62 16.17 -28.28
C LEU A 464 -1.40 16.06 -27.37
N LEU A 465 -0.68 14.95 -27.42
CA LEU A 465 0.51 14.68 -26.64
C LEU A 465 1.71 14.51 -27.56
N ASN A 466 2.89 14.69 -26.97
CA ASN A 466 4.10 14.29 -27.67
C ASN A 466 4.26 12.76 -27.58
N PRO A 467 4.89 12.10 -28.58
CA PRO A 467 5.02 10.64 -28.58
C PRO A 467 5.67 10.07 -27.32
N GLU A 468 6.60 10.80 -26.70
CA GLU A 468 7.21 10.48 -25.40
C GLU A 468 6.19 10.41 -24.26
N GLN A 469 5.32 11.40 -24.19
CA GLN A 469 4.28 11.52 -23.16
C GLN A 469 3.29 10.38 -23.32
N THR A 470 2.87 10.10 -24.56
CA THR A 470 1.98 8.98 -24.89
C THR A 470 2.58 7.63 -24.49
N LEU A 471 3.86 7.37 -24.79
CA LEU A 471 4.56 6.15 -24.37
C LEU A 471 4.72 6.05 -22.86
N THR A 472 4.92 7.16 -22.17
CA THR A 472 4.99 7.19 -20.70
C THR A 472 3.66 6.76 -20.09
N LEU A 473 2.54 7.33 -20.54
CA LEU A 473 1.19 6.94 -20.09
C LEU A 473 0.91 5.46 -20.37
N TYR A 474 1.33 4.97 -21.54
CA TYR A 474 1.16 3.58 -21.95
C TYR A 474 1.85 2.59 -20.99
N LYS A 475 3.02 2.95 -20.46
CA LYS A 475 3.78 2.16 -19.46
C LYS A 475 3.21 2.26 -18.05
N LEU A 476 2.57 3.39 -17.70
CA LEU A 476 2.08 3.62 -16.33
C LEU A 476 0.86 2.76 -15.97
N ILE A 477 0.11 2.26 -16.95
CA ILE A 477 -1.09 1.42 -16.72
C ILE A 477 -0.81 0.17 -15.89
N ASP A 478 0.37 -0.42 -16.02
CA ASP A 478 0.69 -1.71 -15.39
C ASP A 478 1.02 -1.57 -13.90
N ARG A 479 1.10 -0.34 -13.38
CA ARG A 479 1.49 -0.05 -12.00
C ARG A 479 0.28 -0.01 -11.08
N SER A 480 -0.12 -1.15 -10.51
CA SER A 480 -1.00 -1.15 -9.33
C SER A 480 -0.61 -2.24 -8.33
N PRO A 481 0.23 -1.93 -7.34
CA PRO A 481 0.43 -2.81 -6.20
C PRO A 481 -0.84 -2.89 -5.33
N ALA A 482 -1.10 -4.09 -4.81
CA ALA A 482 -2.17 -4.37 -3.86
C ALA A 482 -1.60 -4.55 -2.45
N GLY A 483 -2.31 -4.09 -1.42
CA GLY A 483 -2.08 -4.53 -0.04
C GLY A 483 -1.89 -3.48 1.05
N SER A 484 -2.55 -2.31 0.99
CA SER A 484 -2.57 -1.37 2.14
C SER A 484 -3.97 -1.21 2.73
N ASP A 485 -4.02 -0.77 4.00
CA ASP A 485 -5.27 -0.39 4.70
C ASP A 485 -5.85 0.95 4.20
N ILE A 486 -5.13 1.67 3.33
CA ILE A 486 -5.54 2.97 2.78
C ILE A 486 -6.16 2.75 1.41
N SER A 487 -7.45 3.04 1.31
CA SER A 487 -8.20 2.91 0.06
C SER A 487 -7.83 4.01 -0.92
N VAL A 488 -6.94 3.71 -1.88
CA VAL A 488 -6.62 4.60 -3.02
C VAL A 488 -7.10 3.95 -4.31
N ARG A 489 -8.01 4.61 -5.04
CA ARG A 489 -8.59 4.08 -6.29
C ARG A 489 -8.48 5.13 -7.40
N ASN A 490 -8.17 4.73 -8.63
CA ASN A 490 -8.40 5.61 -9.78
C ASN A 490 -9.91 5.73 -10.05
N MET A 491 -10.30 6.68 -10.90
CA MET A 491 -11.72 6.92 -11.18
C MET A 491 -12.43 5.68 -11.74
N ARG A 492 -11.78 4.91 -12.62
CA ARG A 492 -12.36 3.65 -13.13
C ARG A 492 -12.68 2.68 -11.99
N ASP A 493 -11.71 2.40 -11.13
CA ASP A 493 -11.88 1.46 -10.01
C ASP A 493 -12.90 1.97 -9.00
N TRP A 494 -12.94 3.28 -8.77
CA TRP A 494 -13.98 3.91 -7.95
C TRP A 494 -15.39 3.67 -8.52
N LEU A 495 -15.59 3.92 -9.81
CA LEU A 495 -16.89 3.70 -10.47
C LEU A 495 -17.31 2.21 -10.45
N ILE A 496 -16.35 1.27 -10.49
CA ILE A 496 -16.63 -0.16 -10.28
C ILE A 496 -17.24 -0.38 -8.89
N THR A 497 -16.70 0.22 -7.83
CA THR A 497 -17.25 0.06 -6.47
C THR A 497 -18.67 0.62 -6.32
N ILE A 498 -18.99 1.69 -7.05
CA ILE A 498 -20.35 2.26 -7.07
C ILE A 498 -21.33 1.35 -7.82
N GLN A 499 -20.91 0.82 -8.96
CA GLN A 499 -21.73 -0.07 -9.79
C GLN A 499 -21.98 -1.42 -9.10
N THR A 500 -20.97 -1.97 -8.41
CA THR A 500 -21.05 -3.21 -7.64
C THR A 500 -21.71 -3.05 -6.26
N LYS A 501 -22.04 -1.82 -5.87
CA LYS A 501 -22.65 -1.46 -4.58
C LYS A 501 -21.76 -1.74 -3.37
N GLU A 502 -20.45 -1.84 -3.57
CA GLU A 502 -19.48 -1.84 -2.47
C GLU A 502 -19.51 -0.48 -1.74
N ASN A 503 -19.67 0.62 -2.49
CA ASN A 503 -19.81 1.98 -1.95
C ASN A 503 -21.10 2.66 -2.39
N GLU A 504 -21.61 3.57 -1.56
CA GLU A 504 -22.75 4.44 -1.89
C GLU A 504 -22.35 5.56 -2.86
N PRO A 505 -23.23 6.05 -3.74
CA PRO A 505 -22.94 7.21 -4.57
C PRO A 505 -22.69 8.45 -3.72
N SER A 506 -21.90 9.35 -4.26
CA SER A 506 -21.45 10.59 -3.63
C SER A 506 -22.61 11.57 -3.48
N VAL A 507 -22.46 12.50 -2.54
CA VAL A 507 -23.36 13.65 -2.44
C VAL A 507 -23.32 14.47 -3.73
N ASN A 508 -24.43 15.13 -4.06
CA ASN A 508 -24.48 16.08 -5.16
C ASN A 508 -23.87 17.45 -4.76
N GLU A 509 -23.82 18.40 -5.70
CA GLU A 509 -23.29 19.76 -5.43
C GLU A 509 -24.05 20.53 -4.34
N LEU A 510 -25.28 20.10 -4.00
CA LEU A 510 -26.11 20.67 -2.93
C LEU A 510 -25.86 19.98 -1.58
N GLY A 511 -24.96 18.99 -1.52
CA GLY A 511 -24.69 18.20 -0.32
C GLY A 511 -25.72 17.13 0.00
N GLN A 512 -26.64 16.84 -0.92
CA GLN A 512 -27.68 15.82 -0.73
C GLN A 512 -27.14 14.44 -1.07
N ASP A 513 -27.40 13.46 -0.20
CA ASP A 513 -27.03 12.07 -0.48
C ASP A 513 -27.90 11.45 -1.58
N TYR A 514 -27.50 10.28 -2.09
CA TYR A 514 -28.22 9.59 -3.17
C TYR A 514 -29.68 9.29 -2.84
N ASN A 515 -29.98 8.95 -1.58
CA ASN A 515 -31.34 8.66 -1.15
C ASN A 515 -32.19 9.93 -1.05
N GLU A 516 -31.60 11.04 -0.61
CA GLU A 516 -32.22 12.35 -0.57
C GLU A 516 -32.50 12.87 -1.99
N ALA A 517 -31.56 12.69 -2.92
CA ALA A 517 -31.76 13.02 -4.34
C ALA A 517 -32.93 12.22 -4.96
N ILE A 518 -33.04 10.92 -4.68
CA ILE A 518 -34.17 10.10 -5.13
C ILE A 518 -35.49 10.59 -4.53
N ARG A 519 -35.51 10.94 -3.23
CA ARG A 519 -36.70 11.49 -2.57
C ARG A 519 -37.13 12.83 -3.18
N GLU A 520 -36.19 13.67 -3.61
CA GLU A 520 -36.53 14.88 -4.36
C GLU A 520 -37.14 14.58 -5.72
N LEU A 521 -36.60 13.60 -6.47
CA LEU A 521 -37.19 13.18 -7.75
C LEU A 521 -38.63 12.69 -7.57
N LYS A 522 -38.91 11.97 -6.48
CA LYS A 522 -40.26 11.57 -6.09
C LYS A 522 -41.14 12.78 -5.80
N LYS A 523 -40.67 13.74 -5.00
CA LYS A 523 -41.40 14.98 -4.70
C LYS A 523 -41.71 15.80 -5.95
N ARG A 524 -40.82 15.78 -6.94
CA ARG A 524 -41.00 16.46 -8.24
C ARG A 524 -41.89 15.68 -9.22
N GLY A 525 -42.36 14.48 -8.85
CA GLY A 525 -43.22 13.65 -9.70
C GLY A 525 -42.49 12.95 -10.85
N VAL A 526 -41.15 12.91 -10.84
CA VAL A 526 -40.36 12.24 -11.88
C VAL A 526 -40.39 10.72 -11.72
N ILE A 527 -40.56 10.23 -10.48
CA ILE A 527 -40.68 8.81 -10.14
C ILE A 527 -41.86 8.59 -9.21
N ASN A 528 -42.51 7.44 -9.33
CA ASN A 528 -43.61 7.02 -8.46
C ASN A 528 -43.10 6.14 -7.29
N GLU A 529 -43.98 5.84 -6.33
CA GLU A 529 -43.61 5.16 -5.07
C GLU A 529 -43.14 3.71 -5.28
N THR A 530 -43.68 3.03 -6.29
CA THR A 530 -43.30 1.68 -6.70
C THR A 530 -41.95 1.63 -7.41
N GLU A 531 -41.55 2.70 -8.10
CA GLU A 531 -40.27 2.78 -8.81
C GLU A 531 -39.10 3.17 -7.90
N GLU A 532 -39.36 3.73 -6.71
CA GLU A 532 -38.32 4.24 -5.80
C GLU A 532 -37.28 3.16 -5.44
N ALA A 533 -37.74 1.95 -5.08
CA ALA A 533 -36.86 0.84 -4.73
C ALA A 533 -36.06 0.34 -5.94
N SER A 534 -36.70 0.21 -7.10
CA SER A 534 -36.04 -0.15 -8.37
C SER A 534 -35.02 0.90 -8.79
N TYR A 535 -35.32 2.19 -8.57
CA TYR A 535 -34.42 3.30 -8.85
C TYR A 535 -33.18 3.25 -7.97
N ARG A 536 -33.35 3.00 -6.68
CA ARG A 536 -32.26 2.90 -5.69
C ARG A 536 -31.31 1.74 -5.98
N GLU A 537 -31.87 0.60 -6.39
CA GLU A 537 -31.10 -0.64 -6.62
C GLU A 537 -30.46 -0.73 -8.02
N ASN A 538 -30.80 0.17 -8.95
CA ASN A 538 -30.31 0.12 -10.32
C ASN A 538 -28.83 0.57 -10.42
N ALA A 539 -27.96 -0.34 -10.80
CA ALA A 539 -26.52 -0.10 -10.91
C ALA A 539 -26.15 0.98 -11.94
N GLU A 540 -26.87 1.06 -13.07
CA GLU A 540 -26.62 2.08 -14.10
C GLU A 540 -27.02 3.48 -13.62
N ARG A 541 -28.09 3.59 -12.83
CA ARG A 541 -28.53 4.87 -12.25
C ARG A 541 -27.57 5.35 -11.16
N ARG A 542 -27.03 4.46 -10.34
CA ARG A 542 -25.98 4.77 -9.36
C ARG A 542 -24.73 5.29 -10.05
N LEU A 543 -24.28 4.59 -11.09
CA LEU A 543 -23.13 5.01 -11.91
C LEU A 543 -23.36 6.39 -12.53
N LYS A 544 -24.52 6.60 -13.17
CA LYS A 544 -24.85 7.87 -13.81
C LYS A 544 -24.89 9.03 -12.81
N HIS A 545 -25.48 8.82 -11.63
CA HIS A 545 -25.47 9.82 -10.55
C HIS A 545 -24.05 10.19 -10.13
N GLU A 546 -23.15 9.20 -9.99
CA GLU A 546 -21.75 9.44 -9.62
C GLU A 546 -21.00 10.27 -10.69
N VAL A 547 -21.21 9.93 -11.96
CA VAL A 547 -20.57 10.60 -13.10
C VAL A 547 -21.06 12.05 -13.21
N GLU A 548 -22.36 12.28 -13.15
CA GLU A 548 -22.98 13.61 -13.33
C GLU A 548 -22.67 14.56 -12.18
N ASN A 549 -22.56 14.05 -10.96
CA ASN A 549 -22.38 14.88 -9.76
C ASN A 549 -20.92 14.96 -9.33
N MET A 550 -20.36 13.87 -8.79
CA MET A 550 -19.03 13.93 -8.20
C MET A 550 -17.96 14.00 -9.28
N PHE A 551 -17.93 13.07 -10.23
CA PHE A 551 -16.82 12.96 -11.17
C PHE A 551 -16.68 14.22 -12.03
N ARG A 552 -17.78 14.65 -12.68
CA ARG A 552 -17.76 15.83 -13.56
C ARG A 552 -17.31 17.09 -12.83
N SER A 553 -17.85 17.33 -11.64
CA SER A 553 -17.56 18.56 -10.90
C SER A 553 -16.16 18.54 -10.29
N THR A 554 -15.74 17.40 -9.74
CA THR A 554 -14.42 17.27 -9.12
C THR A 554 -13.28 17.23 -10.14
N HIS A 555 -13.49 16.68 -11.34
CA HIS A 555 -12.49 16.77 -12.42
C HIS A 555 -12.16 18.23 -12.75
N ARG A 556 -13.19 19.06 -12.92
CA ARG A 556 -13.06 20.50 -13.14
C ARG A 556 -12.42 21.23 -11.98
N LEU A 557 -12.82 20.90 -10.75
CA LEU A 557 -12.28 21.54 -9.56
C LEU A 557 -10.80 21.18 -9.36
N CYS A 558 -10.43 19.90 -9.50
CA CYS A 558 -9.06 19.41 -9.34
C CYS A 558 -8.07 20.03 -10.34
N TYR A 559 -8.53 20.30 -11.55
CA TYR A 559 -7.76 21.06 -12.55
C TYR A 559 -7.31 22.43 -12.01
N GLY A 560 -8.17 23.09 -11.22
CA GLY A 560 -7.85 24.32 -10.49
C GLY A 560 -8.14 25.61 -11.27
N GLN A 561 -7.78 25.68 -12.55
CA GLN A 561 -8.02 26.86 -13.40
C GLN A 561 -9.34 26.75 -14.17
N ILE A 562 -10.43 27.27 -13.57
CA ILE A 562 -11.78 27.10 -14.11
C ILE A 562 -11.97 27.79 -15.48
N SER A 563 -11.33 28.93 -15.72
CA SER A 563 -11.44 29.70 -16.98
C SER A 563 -10.85 28.99 -18.20
N THR A 564 -9.86 28.13 -17.97
CA THR A 564 -9.06 27.43 -19.00
C THR A 564 -9.29 25.92 -18.97
N TYR A 565 -10.28 25.46 -18.20
CA TYR A 565 -10.57 24.04 -18.01
C TYR A 565 -10.80 23.28 -19.32
N PHE A 566 -10.14 22.12 -19.43
CA PHE A 566 -10.31 21.18 -20.52
C PHE A 566 -10.14 19.74 -19.98
N PRO A 567 -11.03 18.80 -20.32
CA PRO A 567 -11.05 17.47 -19.69
C PRO A 567 -10.07 16.45 -20.28
N ILE A 568 -9.54 16.69 -21.48
CA ILE A 568 -8.62 15.78 -22.17
C ILE A 568 -7.19 16.22 -21.90
N LEU A 569 -6.33 15.27 -21.53
CA LEU A 569 -4.91 15.54 -21.31
C LEU A 569 -4.24 15.99 -22.62
N HIS A 570 -3.51 17.11 -22.59
CA HIS A 570 -2.70 17.60 -23.70
C HIS A 570 -1.34 18.12 -23.23
N LYS A 571 -0.40 18.21 -24.17
CA LYS A 571 1.01 18.51 -23.91
C LYS A 571 1.23 19.82 -23.16
N ASP A 572 0.41 20.84 -23.42
CA ASP A 572 0.60 22.17 -22.84
C ASP A 572 0.23 22.20 -21.34
N MET A 573 -0.54 21.21 -20.84
CA MET A 573 -0.80 21.04 -19.41
C MET A 573 0.41 20.51 -18.64
N ILE A 574 1.34 19.85 -19.34
CA ILE A 574 2.42 19.07 -18.74
C ILE A 574 3.64 19.96 -18.54
N ILE A 575 3.81 20.45 -17.31
CA ILE A 575 4.89 21.37 -16.93
C ILE A 575 6.18 20.61 -16.59
N ARG A 576 6.05 19.42 -16.01
CA ARG A 576 7.16 18.54 -15.59
C ARG A 576 6.96 17.17 -16.21
N GLU A 577 8.02 16.38 -16.28
CA GLU A 577 7.97 15.01 -16.80
C GLU A 577 6.83 14.20 -16.15
N LEU A 578 6.00 13.51 -16.95
CA LEU A 578 4.82 12.78 -16.46
C LEU A 578 5.17 11.73 -15.40
N SER A 579 6.34 11.11 -15.50
CA SER A 579 6.86 10.13 -14.54
C SER A 579 7.07 10.71 -13.14
N GLN A 580 7.34 12.02 -13.04
CA GLN A 580 7.53 12.75 -11.79
C GLN A 580 6.25 13.44 -11.31
N ALA A 581 5.34 13.76 -12.24
CA ALA A 581 4.07 14.41 -11.93
C ALA A 581 2.99 13.42 -11.47
N VAL A 582 3.14 12.13 -11.73
CA VAL A 582 2.13 11.11 -11.43
C VAL A 582 1.93 10.90 -9.93
N ILE A 583 0.68 10.96 -9.48
CA ILE A 583 0.29 10.57 -8.13
C ILE A 583 -0.05 9.09 -8.15
N THR A 584 0.87 8.28 -7.61
CA THR A 584 0.67 6.83 -7.50
C THR A 584 -0.01 6.47 -6.18
N ARG A 585 -0.62 5.28 -6.11
CA ARG A 585 -1.17 4.73 -4.85
C ARG A 585 -0.14 4.77 -3.72
N LYS A 586 1.08 4.27 -3.98
CA LYS A 586 2.17 4.25 -3.00
C LYS A 586 2.52 5.64 -2.49
N LEU A 587 2.59 6.64 -3.37
CA LEU A 587 2.87 8.03 -2.97
C LEU A 587 1.80 8.56 -2.01
N VAL A 588 0.51 8.28 -2.27
CA VAL A 588 -0.59 8.67 -1.36
C VAL A 588 -0.44 7.97 -0.01
N GLU A 589 -0.18 6.67 -0.01
CA GLU A 589 -0.02 5.85 1.20
C GLU A 589 1.14 6.32 2.08
N ASP A 590 2.31 6.53 1.47
CA ASP A 590 3.52 7.01 2.14
C ASP A 590 3.27 8.40 2.75
N THR A 591 2.65 9.31 1.99
CA THR A 591 2.35 10.68 2.45
C THR A 591 1.33 10.70 3.59
N VAL A 592 0.27 9.89 3.50
CA VAL A 592 -0.71 9.77 4.60
C VAL A 592 -0.04 9.20 5.86
N SER A 593 0.83 8.20 5.70
CA SER A 593 1.54 7.57 6.81
C SER A 593 2.52 8.55 7.47
N GLU A 594 3.22 9.37 6.69
CA GLU A 594 4.09 10.45 7.18
C GLU A 594 3.30 11.48 8.00
N ILE A 595 2.13 11.90 7.53
CA ILE A 595 1.26 12.83 8.27
C ILE A 595 0.76 12.19 9.56
N LEU A 596 0.36 10.92 9.54
CA LEU A 596 -0.13 10.20 10.72
C LEU A 596 0.97 9.86 11.74
N ALA A 597 2.22 9.75 11.31
CA ALA A 597 3.37 9.65 12.20
C ALA A 597 3.58 10.93 13.03
N ILE A 598 3.06 12.06 12.55
CA ILE A 598 3.07 13.35 13.27
C ILE A 598 1.75 13.57 14.03
N ASP A 599 0.61 13.39 13.38
CA ASP A 599 -0.74 13.54 13.94
C ASP A 599 -1.56 12.26 13.72
N PHE A 600 -1.36 11.28 14.61
CA PHE A 600 -2.05 10.00 14.57
C PHE A 600 -3.59 10.13 14.71
N SER A 601 -4.06 11.27 15.21
CA SER A 601 -5.48 11.51 15.51
C SER A 601 -6.28 12.06 14.32
N ALA A 602 -5.65 12.37 13.18
CA ALA A 602 -6.25 13.04 12.02
C ALA A 602 -7.57 12.43 11.51
N PHE A 603 -7.72 11.11 11.62
CA PHE A 603 -8.89 10.36 11.15
C PHE A 603 -9.67 9.69 12.29
N HIS A 604 -9.38 10.02 13.54
CA HIS A 604 -10.11 9.49 14.69
C HIS A 604 -11.34 10.33 14.98
N ARG A 605 -12.48 9.66 15.22
CA ARG A 605 -13.74 10.29 15.56
C ARG A 605 -14.56 9.41 16.49
N GLU A 606 -15.40 10.04 17.28
CA GLU A 606 -16.27 9.35 18.22
C GLU A 606 -17.44 8.70 17.48
N VAL A 607 -17.55 7.38 17.58
CA VAL A 607 -18.64 6.60 16.99
C VAL A 607 -19.36 5.79 18.05
N LEU A 608 -20.63 5.50 17.80
CA LEU A 608 -21.41 4.64 18.67
C LEU A 608 -21.14 3.17 18.31
N TYR A 609 -20.46 2.46 19.19
CA TYR A 609 -20.27 1.02 19.14
C TYR A 609 -21.42 0.31 19.85
N ARG A 610 -21.91 -0.76 19.24
CA ARG A 610 -22.95 -1.64 19.78
C ARG A 610 -22.55 -3.08 19.50
N ASP A 611 -22.68 -3.93 20.52
CA ASP A 611 -22.43 -5.36 20.44
C ASP A 611 -23.48 -6.08 21.30
N PRO A 612 -24.62 -6.47 20.70
CA PRO A 612 -25.71 -7.15 21.41
C PRO A 612 -25.28 -8.49 22.02
N GLU A 613 -24.34 -9.20 21.39
CA GLU A 613 -23.85 -10.49 21.88
C GLU A 613 -23.07 -10.36 23.19
N LYS A 614 -22.43 -9.19 23.39
CA LYS A 614 -21.66 -8.87 24.60
C LYS A 614 -22.39 -7.95 25.58
N ASN A 615 -23.70 -7.76 25.42
CA ASN A 615 -24.53 -6.84 26.22
C ASN A 615 -24.00 -5.39 26.20
N ILE A 616 -23.50 -4.92 25.06
CA ILE A 616 -23.05 -3.53 24.85
C ILE A 616 -24.10 -2.83 23.98
N ASP A 617 -25.05 -2.16 24.63
CA ASP A 617 -26.12 -1.47 23.91
C ASP A 617 -25.65 -0.16 23.26
N LYS A 618 -24.81 0.60 23.97
CA LYS A 618 -24.32 1.92 23.57
C LYS A 618 -22.98 2.23 24.25
N GLU A 619 -21.90 2.21 23.48
CA GLU A 619 -20.60 2.72 23.92
C GLU A 619 -20.06 3.73 22.91
N PHE A 620 -19.57 4.88 23.38
CA PHE A 620 -18.86 5.82 22.53
C PHE A 620 -17.38 5.48 22.50
N VAL A 621 -16.85 5.24 21.30
CA VAL A 621 -15.44 4.88 21.08
C VAL A 621 -14.81 5.76 20.03
N MET A 622 -13.54 6.10 20.22
CA MET A 622 -12.73 6.77 19.22
C MET A 622 -12.26 5.77 18.18
N LYS A 623 -12.90 5.79 17.01
CA LYS A 623 -12.58 4.91 15.89
C LYS A 623 -11.80 5.66 14.83
N ARG A 624 -10.71 5.05 14.34
CA ARG A 624 -9.98 5.53 13.17
C ARG A 624 -10.73 5.12 11.91
N VAL A 625 -11.10 6.09 11.08
CA VAL A 625 -11.70 5.83 9.77
C VAL A 625 -11.05 6.71 8.71
N ILE A 626 -10.15 6.12 7.93
CA ILE A 626 -9.40 6.80 6.87
C ILE A 626 -10.34 7.01 5.67
N PRO A 627 -10.38 8.21 5.05
CA PRO A 627 -11.21 8.45 3.86
C PRO A 627 -10.72 7.64 2.64
N ASP A 628 -11.61 7.42 1.68
CA ASP A 628 -11.26 6.93 0.35
C ASP A 628 -10.56 8.04 -0.44
N PHE A 629 -9.40 7.73 -1.02
CA PHE A 629 -8.66 8.61 -1.92
C PHE A 629 -8.96 8.23 -3.37
N ILE A 630 -9.54 9.16 -4.13
CA ILE A 630 -10.00 8.94 -5.50
C ILE A 630 -9.15 9.78 -6.45
N LEU A 631 -8.43 9.12 -7.36
CA LEU A 631 -7.62 9.78 -8.37
C LEU A 631 -8.45 10.09 -9.61
N VAL A 632 -8.70 11.38 -9.88
CA VAL A 632 -9.41 11.86 -11.07
C VAL A 632 -8.45 12.04 -12.26
N PRO A 633 -8.83 11.60 -13.48
CA PRO A 633 -8.00 11.65 -14.70
C PRO A 633 -7.77 13.07 -15.22
N THR A 634 -7.00 13.87 -14.48
CA THR A 634 -6.69 15.26 -14.80
C THR A 634 -5.26 15.61 -14.36
N TYR A 635 -4.67 16.59 -15.03
CA TYR A 635 -3.46 17.28 -14.57
C TYR A 635 -3.89 18.49 -13.75
N GLY A 636 -3.76 18.38 -12.43
CA GLY A 636 -4.39 19.31 -11.50
C GLY A 636 -3.42 19.91 -10.50
N SER A 637 -3.85 21.01 -9.88
CA SER A 637 -3.09 21.73 -8.85
C SER A 637 -3.81 21.72 -7.49
N ARG A 638 -5.04 21.21 -7.44
CA ARG A 638 -5.89 21.33 -6.24
C ARG A 638 -6.53 19.99 -5.85
N PRO A 639 -6.26 19.48 -4.66
CA PRO A 639 -7.04 18.39 -4.09
C PRO A 639 -8.37 18.90 -3.51
N PHE A 640 -9.38 18.05 -3.41
CA PHE A 640 -10.68 18.39 -2.82
C PHE A 640 -11.13 17.34 -1.83
N MET A 641 -11.64 17.77 -0.70
CA MET A 641 -12.43 16.90 0.18
C MET A 641 -13.89 17.06 -0.26
N TRP A 642 -14.49 15.99 -0.80
CA TRP A 642 -15.84 16.04 -1.37
C TRP A 642 -16.92 15.84 -0.30
N GLN A 643 -16.68 14.94 0.64
CA GLN A 643 -17.58 14.67 1.77
C GLN A 643 -16.82 14.01 2.93
N GLU A 644 -17.23 14.30 4.16
CA GLU A 644 -16.58 13.79 5.38
C GLU A 644 -17.12 12.43 5.82
N LEU A 645 -18.37 12.14 5.42
CA LEU A 645 -19.14 10.93 5.71
C LEU A 645 -19.93 10.51 4.46
N SER A 646 -20.36 9.26 4.42
CA SER A 646 -21.35 8.74 3.47
C SER A 646 -22.70 8.54 4.18
N GLY A 647 -23.68 9.36 3.81
CA GLY A 647 -25.02 9.37 4.42
C GLY A 647 -24.98 9.74 5.91
N ARG A 648 -25.84 9.09 6.71
CA ARG A 648 -25.99 9.39 8.15
C ARG A 648 -25.09 8.56 9.06
N ASN A 649 -24.31 7.64 8.50
CA ASN A 649 -23.48 6.75 9.28
C ASN A 649 -22.16 7.44 9.68
N ARG A 650 -22.00 7.72 10.97
CA ARG A 650 -20.79 8.35 11.54
C ARG A 650 -19.53 7.48 11.43
N SER A 651 -19.66 6.18 11.17
CA SER A 651 -18.51 5.28 10.94
C SER A 651 -18.13 5.13 9.46
N SER A 652 -18.86 5.76 8.53
CA SER A 652 -18.63 5.61 7.08
C SER A 652 -17.46 6.42 6.55
N HIS A 653 -16.76 5.92 5.54
CA HIS A 653 -15.62 6.60 4.94
C HIS A 653 -16.03 7.94 4.27
N GLY A 654 -15.17 8.96 4.43
CA GLY A 654 -15.23 10.20 3.65
C GLY A 654 -14.50 10.05 2.31
N ARG A 655 -14.52 11.09 1.47
CA ARG A 655 -13.94 11.05 0.12
C ARG A 655 -13.02 12.23 -0.13
N ILE A 656 -11.77 11.93 -0.44
CA ILE A 656 -10.76 12.91 -0.84
C ILE A 656 -10.40 12.65 -2.30
N ILE A 657 -10.57 13.67 -3.12
CA ILE A 657 -10.32 13.64 -4.56
C ILE A 657 -8.97 14.29 -4.85
N LEU A 658 -8.14 13.59 -5.60
CA LEU A 658 -6.79 14.02 -5.99
C LEU A 658 -6.67 13.94 -7.51
N PRO A 659 -5.96 14.86 -8.17
CA PRO A 659 -5.62 14.66 -9.57
C PRO A 659 -4.68 13.47 -9.76
N VAL A 660 -4.70 12.84 -10.93
CA VAL A 660 -3.74 11.77 -11.27
C VAL A 660 -2.35 12.34 -11.55
N PHE A 661 -2.26 13.59 -12.03
CA PHE A 661 -0.99 14.29 -12.20
C PHE A 661 -1.00 15.65 -11.49
N THR A 662 0.13 16.04 -10.91
CA THR A 662 0.32 17.38 -10.33
C THR A 662 1.74 17.88 -10.56
N SER A 663 1.89 19.20 -10.65
CA SER A 663 3.20 19.87 -10.61
C SER A 663 3.53 20.45 -9.22
N GLU A 664 2.54 20.48 -8.34
CA GLU A 664 2.62 21.07 -7.00
C GLU A 664 3.29 20.12 -6.00
N ASN A 665 3.66 20.64 -4.82
CA ASN A 665 4.16 19.80 -3.74
C ASN A 665 3.04 18.92 -3.16
N PHE A 666 3.08 17.63 -3.48
CA PHE A 666 2.03 16.68 -3.11
C PHE A 666 1.81 16.55 -1.60
N PHE A 667 2.89 16.53 -0.79
CA PHE A 667 2.78 16.47 0.67
C PHE A 667 1.97 17.65 1.22
N ASN A 668 2.29 18.88 0.80
CA ASN A 668 1.58 20.08 1.25
C ASN A 668 0.14 20.14 0.72
N MET A 669 -0.12 19.67 -0.50
CA MET A 669 -1.48 19.53 -1.03
C MET A 669 -2.30 18.61 -0.12
N LEU A 670 -1.79 17.41 0.17
CA LEU A 670 -2.50 16.41 0.95
C LEU A 670 -2.69 16.83 2.41
N LEU A 671 -1.65 17.42 3.02
CA LEU A 671 -1.69 17.97 4.38
C LEU A 671 -2.76 19.05 4.53
N ARG A 672 -2.85 19.98 3.56
CA ARG A 672 -3.91 21.00 3.52
C ARG A 672 -5.29 20.35 3.48
N THR A 673 -5.49 19.34 2.63
CA THR A 673 -6.78 18.65 2.51
C THR A 673 -7.15 17.87 3.75
N ILE A 674 -6.20 17.21 4.40
CA ILE A 674 -6.42 16.52 5.67
C ILE A 674 -6.78 17.52 6.78
N GLY A 675 -6.14 18.69 6.82
CA GLY A 675 -6.53 19.78 7.72
C GLY A 675 -7.99 20.23 7.49
N ASN A 676 -8.37 20.48 6.23
CA ASN A 676 -9.74 20.82 5.88
C ASN A 676 -10.74 19.71 6.25
N PHE A 677 -10.40 18.45 5.95
CA PHE A 677 -11.20 17.29 6.31
C PHE A 677 -11.41 17.20 7.82
N ARG A 678 -10.35 17.41 8.62
CA ARG A 678 -10.42 17.37 10.08
C ARG A 678 -11.36 18.45 10.63
N TRP A 679 -11.29 19.66 10.09
CA TRP A 679 -12.17 20.76 10.48
C TRP A 679 -13.64 20.45 10.18
N GLU A 680 -13.95 20.08 8.94
CA GLU A 680 -15.35 19.81 8.56
C GLU A 680 -15.88 18.56 9.23
N LEU A 681 -15.06 17.52 9.41
CA LEU A 681 -15.46 16.32 10.14
C LEU A 681 -15.84 16.68 11.58
N CYS A 682 -15.06 17.52 12.26
CA CYS A 682 -15.38 17.98 13.61
C CYS A 682 -16.74 18.71 13.66
N LYS A 683 -17.02 19.61 12.71
CA LYS A 683 -18.32 20.27 12.58
C LYS A 683 -19.46 19.28 12.36
N THR A 684 -19.29 18.35 11.42
CA THR A 684 -20.31 17.34 11.09
C THR A 684 -20.61 16.42 12.27
N MET A 685 -19.60 16.04 13.06
CA MET A 685 -19.78 15.17 14.23
C MET A 685 -20.52 15.87 15.38
N LEU A 686 -20.26 17.15 15.59
CA LEU A 686 -20.91 17.97 16.63
C LEU A 686 -22.30 18.49 16.21
N GLY A 687 -22.57 18.57 14.90
CA GLY A 687 -23.83 19.08 14.38
C GLY A 687 -24.08 20.52 14.85
N PRO A 688 -25.24 20.84 15.45
CA PRO A 688 -25.54 22.20 15.93
C PRO A 688 -24.58 22.73 17.00
N ALA A 689 -23.87 21.86 17.73
CA ALA A 689 -22.98 22.24 18.82
C ALA A 689 -21.54 22.57 18.36
N TRP A 690 -21.29 22.68 17.04
CA TRP A 690 -19.93 22.84 16.51
C TRP A 690 -19.21 24.12 16.97
N ASN A 691 -19.95 25.15 17.37
CA ASN A 691 -19.44 26.42 17.89
C ASN A 691 -19.81 26.67 19.36
N ASP A 692 -20.26 25.63 20.08
CA ASP A 692 -20.64 25.75 21.48
C ASP A 692 -19.39 25.73 22.38
N ILE A 693 -19.06 26.88 22.95
CA ILE A 693 -17.88 27.06 23.82
C ILE A 693 -18.01 26.25 25.13
N THR A 694 -19.22 25.88 25.55
CA THR A 694 -19.42 25.03 26.73
C THR A 694 -18.94 23.59 26.48
N GLN A 695 -18.90 23.18 25.21
CA GLN A 695 -18.37 21.89 24.76
C GLN A 695 -17.06 22.08 24.00
N SER A 696 -15.97 22.03 24.75
CA SER A 696 -14.64 22.23 24.16
C SER A 696 -14.36 21.23 23.04
N SER A 697 -14.14 21.79 21.86
CA SER A 697 -13.88 21.08 20.61
C SER A 697 -12.92 21.89 19.74
N LEU A 698 -12.35 21.27 18.72
CA LEU A 698 -11.44 21.94 17.80
C LEU A 698 -12.10 23.20 17.20
N THR A 699 -13.33 23.05 16.71
CA THR A 699 -14.03 24.12 16.00
C THR A 699 -14.53 25.21 16.94
N ALA A 700 -15.02 24.86 18.13
CA ALA A 700 -15.47 25.84 19.12
C ALA A 700 -14.30 26.66 19.68
N ASP A 701 -13.25 26.00 20.19
CA ASP A 701 -12.09 26.67 20.79
C ASP A 701 -11.36 27.55 19.76
N TYR A 702 -11.23 27.08 18.51
CA TYR A 702 -10.56 27.85 17.46
C TYR A 702 -11.41 29.00 16.92
N THR A 703 -12.73 28.82 16.83
CA THR A 703 -13.65 29.91 16.44
C THR A 703 -13.65 31.02 17.47
N ASP A 704 -13.71 30.66 18.77
CA ASP A 704 -13.61 31.62 19.88
C ASP A 704 -12.28 32.40 19.83
N TYR A 705 -11.17 31.68 19.62
CA TYR A 705 -9.86 32.28 19.44
C TYR A 705 -9.83 33.33 18.32
N ILE A 706 -10.34 33.00 17.12
CA ILE A 706 -10.37 33.92 15.98
C ILE A 706 -11.37 35.07 16.18
N GLN A 707 -12.45 34.88 16.92
CA GLN A 707 -13.43 35.94 17.17
C GLN A 707 -12.95 36.95 18.23
N PHE A 708 -12.26 36.48 19.27
CA PHE A 708 -11.91 37.31 20.44
C PHE A 708 -10.42 37.65 20.57
N TYR A 709 -9.60 37.35 19.55
CA TYR A 709 -8.15 37.59 19.59
C TYR A 709 -7.75 39.03 19.97
N LYS A 710 -8.51 40.05 19.56
CA LYS A 710 -8.22 41.47 19.88
C LYS A 710 -8.23 41.73 21.39
N LYS A 711 -9.12 41.05 22.13
CA LYS A 711 -9.28 41.17 23.59
C LYS A 711 -8.42 40.18 24.39
N ASN A 712 -7.75 39.25 23.72
CA ASN A 712 -6.97 38.22 24.39
C ASN A 712 -5.65 38.80 24.95
N ARG A 713 -5.45 38.67 26.26
CA ARG A 713 -4.26 39.18 26.98
C ARG A 713 -3.03 38.28 26.80
N GLU A 714 -3.21 37.05 26.32
CA GLU A 714 -2.11 36.11 26.06
C GLU A 714 -1.40 36.35 24.73
N LEU A 715 -1.93 37.23 23.87
CA LEU A 715 -1.34 37.61 22.59
C LEU A 715 -0.64 38.96 22.71
N SER A 716 0.61 39.05 22.23
CA SER A 716 1.30 40.32 22.02
C SER A 716 0.64 41.14 20.91
N ASP A 717 0.88 42.45 20.87
CA ASP A 717 0.31 43.32 19.84
C ASP A 717 0.81 42.96 18.43
N GLU A 718 2.09 42.54 18.31
CA GLU A 718 2.64 41.98 17.08
C GLU A 718 1.91 40.70 16.64
N ALA A 719 1.61 39.79 17.57
CA ALA A 719 0.88 38.56 17.27
C ALA A 719 -0.56 38.84 16.82
N LYS A 720 -1.21 39.87 17.40
CA LYS A 720 -2.55 40.30 16.96
C LYS A 720 -2.53 40.88 15.55
N GLN A 721 -1.55 41.71 15.22
CA GLN A 721 -1.39 42.26 13.86
C GLN A 721 -1.12 41.17 12.83
N SER A 722 -0.21 40.22 13.15
CA SER A 722 0.07 39.09 12.27
C SER A 722 -1.15 38.21 12.05
N LEU A 723 -1.96 37.99 13.10
CA LEU A 723 -3.20 37.22 13.00
C LEU A 723 -4.26 37.97 12.17
N GLU A 724 -4.39 39.29 12.35
CA GLU A 724 -5.29 40.13 11.56
C GLU A 724 -4.94 40.04 10.07
N ALA A 725 -3.66 40.14 9.71
CA ALA A 725 -3.18 39.97 8.35
C ALA A 725 -3.45 38.55 7.80
N GLN A 726 -3.32 37.51 8.62
CA GLN A 726 -3.64 36.14 8.23
C GLN A 726 -5.14 35.92 8.00
N ILE A 727 -6.00 36.51 8.83
CA ILE A 727 -7.46 36.45 8.69
C ILE A 727 -7.87 37.15 7.39
N GLU A 728 -7.33 38.34 7.13
CA GLU A 728 -7.60 39.11 5.92
C GLU A 728 -7.15 38.34 4.66
N LYS A 729 -5.93 37.78 4.68
CA LYS A 729 -5.40 36.95 3.58
C LYS A 729 -6.30 35.76 3.25
N ASN A 730 -6.91 35.15 4.26
CA ASN A 730 -7.82 34.02 4.13
C ASN A 730 -9.29 34.44 3.98
N ARG A 731 -9.57 35.72 3.69
CA ARG A 731 -10.93 36.27 3.46
C ARG A 731 -11.89 36.01 4.63
N SER A 732 -11.38 36.08 5.85
CA SER A 732 -12.12 35.80 7.09
C SER A 732 -12.70 34.38 7.17
N ASN A 733 -12.22 33.44 6.35
CA ASN A 733 -12.61 32.04 6.44
C ASN A 733 -11.82 31.34 7.55
N ILE A 734 -12.48 31.11 8.69
CA ILE A 734 -11.89 30.50 9.88
C ILE A 734 -11.26 29.13 9.57
N ARG A 735 -11.88 28.32 8.69
CA ARG A 735 -11.33 27.03 8.28
C ARG A 735 -9.98 27.20 7.58
N GLU A 736 -9.87 28.13 6.64
CA GLU A 736 -8.61 28.34 5.90
C GLU A 736 -7.51 28.89 6.81
N VAL A 737 -7.87 29.74 7.79
CA VAL A 737 -6.95 30.19 8.84
C VAL A 737 -6.47 29.02 9.68
N PHE A 738 -7.39 28.15 10.15
CA PHE A 738 -7.06 26.92 10.86
C PHE A 738 -6.14 26.01 10.04
N THR A 739 -6.46 25.78 8.77
CA THR A 739 -5.69 24.88 7.92
C THR A 739 -4.28 25.41 7.70
N GLN A 740 -4.09 26.72 7.58
CA GLN A 740 -2.74 27.31 7.52
C GLN A 740 -1.95 27.12 8.82
N ASP A 741 -2.60 27.28 9.98
CA ASP A 741 -1.96 27.03 11.28
C ASP A 741 -1.65 25.54 11.48
N TYR A 742 -2.54 24.64 11.04
CA TYR A 742 -2.34 23.19 11.04
C TYR A 742 -1.19 22.76 10.10
N MET A 743 -1.07 23.36 8.92
CA MET A 743 0.10 23.14 8.06
C MET A 743 1.39 23.58 8.74
N THR A 744 1.34 24.70 9.46
CA THR A 744 2.49 25.21 10.22
C THR A 744 2.84 24.30 11.40
N TRP A 745 1.82 23.75 12.06
CA TRP A 745 1.92 22.79 13.15
C TRP A 745 2.69 21.53 12.73
N VAL A 746 2.31 20.94 11.61
CA VAL A 746 2.92 19.71 11.11
C VAL A 746 4.29 19.95 10.47
N ASN A 747 4.45 21.02 9.67
CA ASN A 747 5.72 21.25 8.95
C ASN A 747 6.84 21.82 9.84
N TYR A 748 6.50 22.60 10.88
CA TYR A 748 7.48 23.37 11.66
C TYR A 748 7.43 23.05 13.16
N GLU A 749 6.27 23.15 13.81
CA GLU A 749 6.18 22.97 15.27
C GLU A 749 6.52 21.54 15.69
N ALA A 750 6.12 20.53 14.88
CA ALA A 750 6.51 19.13 15.07
C ALA A 750 8.04 18.91 15.04
N LYS A 751 8.79 19.80 14.37
CA LYS A 751 10.25 19.78 14.29
C LYS A 751 10.92 20.71 15.31
N GLY A 752 10.15 21.29 16.24
CA GLY A 752 10.63 22.24 17.25
C GLY A 752 10.85 23.67 16.73
N ILE A 753 10.45 23.98 15.49
CA ILE A 753 10.55 25.32 14.92
C ILE A 753 9.28 26.09 15.27
N LEU A 754 9.38 26.99 16.26
CA LEU A 754 8.25 27.75 16.78
C LEU A 754 7.85 28.88 15.81
N ARG A 755 6.66 28.77 15.23
CA ARG A 755 6.08 29.79 14.32
C ARG A 755 4.68 30.24 14.73
N LEU A 756 3.96 29.41 15.48
CA LEU A 756 2.62 29.73 15.97
C LEU A 756 2.68 30.61 17.22
N ASN A 757 1.64 31.40 17.44
CA ASN A 757 1.48 32.09 18.73
C ASN A 757 1.07 31.10 19.84
N LYS A 758 1.12 31.57 21.10
CA LYS A 758 0.84 30.75 22.28
C LYS A 758 -0.56 30.11 22.25
N VAL A 759 -1.57 30.86 21.82
CA VAL A 759 -2.98 30.43 21.85
C VAL A 759 -3.26 29.37 20.80
N ALA A 760 -2.88 29.62 19.53
CA ALA A 760 -3.03 28.65 18.44
C ALA A 760 -2.31 27.33 18.74
N ARG A 761 -1.08 27.41 19.28
CA ARG A 761 -0.31 26.25 19.74
C ARG A 761 -1.05 25.45 20.81
N ALA A 762 -1.62 26.10 21.81
CA ALA A 762 -2.35 25.42 22.89
C ALA A 762 -3.60 24.69 22.36
N ILE A 763 -4.34 25.31 21.42
CA ILE A 763 -5.53 24.71 20.81
C ILE A 763 -5.14 23.48 19.97
N LEU A 764 -4.12 23.60 19.11
CA LEU A 764 -3.64 22.50 18.27
C LEU A 764 -3.03 21.38 19.10
N TYR A 765 -2.27 21.68 20.15
CA TYR A 765 -1.75 20.63 21.04
C TYR A 765 -2.85 19.84 21.74
N ARG A 766 -3.97 20.50 22.08
CA ARG A 766 -5.11 19.86 22.74
C ARG A 766 -5.92 18.98 21.80
N HIS A 767 -6.20 19.48 20.59
CA HIS A 767 -7.18 18.90 19.67
C HIS A 767 -6.56 18.18 18.46
N CYS A 768 -5.30 18.47 18.13
CA CYS A 768 -4.48 17.84 17.09
C CYS A 768 -3.13 17.36 17.69
N PRO A 769 -3.15 16.51 18.73
CA PRO A 769 -1.95 16.18 19.48
C PRO A 769 -0.94 15.44 18.61
N PHE A 770 0.34 15.77 18.82
CA PHE A 770 1.42 15.03 18.19
C PHE A 770 1.44 13.56 18.62
N ALA A 771 1.88 12.68 17.72
CA ALA A 771 2.23 11.31 18.06
C ALA A 771 3.30 11.30 19.17
N ARG A 772 3.27 10.25 19.99
CA ARG A 772 4.12 10.13 21.19
C ARG A 772 5.61 10.45 20.93
N PRO A 773 6.28 9.92 19.87
CA PRO A 773 7.70 10.22 19.63
C PRO A 773 7.98 11.70 19.39
N VAL A 774 7.14 12.37 18.59
CA VAL A 774 7.25 13.81 18.32
C VAL A 774 6.99 14.60 19.59
N ARG A 775 5.99 14.18 20.37
CA ARG A 775 5.62 14.85 21.61
C ARG A 775 6.74 14.81 22.66
N GLU A 776 7.36 13.66 22.86
CA GLU A 776 8.49 13.48 23.79
C GLU A 776 9.69 14.38 23.41
N GLN A 777 9.86 14.71 22.13
CA GLN A 777 10.87 15.65 21.66
C GLN A 777 10.48 17.10 21.93
N VAL A 778 9.29 17.54 21.48
CA VAL A 778 8.88 18.96 21.60
C VAL A 778 8.64 19.39 23.04
N THR A 779 8.25 18.47 23.93
CA THR A 779 8.00 18.78 25.36
C THR A 779 9.28 19.15 26.11
N LYS A 780 10.47 18.88 25.55
CA LYS A 780 11.75 19.36 26.08
C LYS A 780 11.94 20.88 25.91
N LEU A 781 11.20 21.50 24.98
CA LEU A 781 11.27 22.94 24.75
C LEU A 781 10.44 23.69 25.81
N PRO A 782 10.95 24.79 26.39
CA PRO A 782 10.26 25.53 27.46
C PRO A 782 8.82 25.93 27.11
N MET A 783 8.56 26.27 25.84
CA MET A 783 7.25 26.72 25.35
C MET A 783 6.17 25.62 25.32
N PHE A 784 6.55 24.35 25.45
CA PHE A 784 5.63 23.21 25.49
C PHE A 784 5.46 22.60 26.88
N VAL A 785 6.29 22.94 27.87
CA VAL A 785 6.31 22.27 29.18
C VAL A 785 4.97 22.41 29.91
N GLU A 786 4.43 23.63 30.00
CA GLU A 786 3.16 23.91 30.68
C GLU A 786 1.98 23.22 29.97
N ILE A 787 1.91 23.36 28.65
CA ILE A 787 0.86 22.80 27.79
C ILE A 787 0.89 21.27 27.86
N GLY A 788 2.08 20.68 27.75
CA GLY A 788 2.32 19.24 27.81
C GLY A 788 1.95 18.64 29.17
N THR A 789 2.31 19.31 30.26
CA THR A 789 1.96 18.86 31.62
C THR A 789 0.45 18.86 31.84
N ARG A 790 -0.23 19.94 31.45
CA ARG A 790 -1.70 20.05 31.56
C ARG A 790 -2.38 18.98 30.71
N PHE A 791 -1.91 18.76 29.49
CA PHE A 791 -2.43 17.74 28.58
C PHE A 791 -2.28 16.33 29.17
N ALA A 792 -1.08 15.96 29.65
CA ALA A 792 -0.81 14.66 30.24
C ALA A 792 -1.71 14.37 31.46
N ASN A 793 -1.94 15.37 32.31
CA ASN A 793 -2.82 15.24 33.47
C ASN A 793 -4.28 14.99 33.06
N MET A 794 -4.80 15.74 32.06
CA MET A 794 -6.15 15.52 31.54
C MET A 794 -6.31 14.13 30.91
N ARG A 795 -5.30 13.65 30.15
CA ARG A 795 -5.35 12.34 29.51
C ARG A 795 -5.23 11.20 30.50
N ARG A 796 -4.35 11.28 31.49
CA ARG A 796 -4.24 10.27 32.56
C ARG A 796 -5.57 10.10 33.32
N LYS A 797 -6.26 11.21 33.63
CA LYS A 797 -7.60 11.16 34.23
C LYS A 797 -8.60 10.44 33.32
N LYS A 798 -8.61 10.73 32.02
CA LYS A 798 -9.53 10.10 31.07
C LYS A 798 -9.22 8.61 30.87
N VAL A 799 -7.96 8.22 30.80
CA VAL A 799 -7.54 6.81 30.73
C VAL A 799 -8.05 6.06 31.96
N THR A 800 -7.86 6.61 33.16
CA THR A 800 -8.34 5.99 34.41
C THR A 800 -9.87 5.84 34.42
N GLU A 801 -10.60 6.85 33.94
CA GLU A 801 -12.05 6.82 33.80
C GLU A 801 -12.51 5.71 32.86
N ILE A 802 -11.87 5.57 31.70
CA ILE A 802 -12.18 4.54 30.70
C ILE A 802 -11.82 3.14 31.22
N GLU A 803 -10.67 2.97 31.86
CA GLU A 803 -10.25 1.68 32.46
C GLU A 803 -11.24 1.22 33.52
N ASN A 804 -11.68 2.13 34.40
CA ASN A 804 -12.69 1.83 35.41
C ASN A 804 -14.05 1.47 34.78
N HIS A 805 -14.45 2.18 33.72
CA HIS A 805 -15.70 1.88 33.00
C HIS A 805 -15.63 0.54 32.26
N TYR A 806 -14.47 0.20 31.67
CA TYR A 806 -14.24 -1.05 30.96
C TYR A 806 -13.97 -2.25 31.88
N PHE A 807 -13.61 -2.00 33.14
CA PHE A 807 -13.39 -3.05 34.14
C PHE A 807 -14.59 -3.98 34.30
N LYS A 808 -15.82 -3.45 34.18
CA LYS A 808 -17.05 -4.28 34.27
C LYS A 808 -17.13 -5.37 33.19
N TYR A 809 -16.52 -5.15 32.02
CA TYR A 809 -16.49 -6.12 30.92
C TYR A 809 -15.36 -7.13 31.05
N THR A 810 -14.31 -6.82 31.83
CA THR A 810 -13.14 -7.69 32.03
C THR A 810 -13.17 -8.46 33.36
N LYS A 811 -14.03 -8.04 34.31
CA LYS A 811 -14.17 -8.62 35.66
C LYS A 811 -14.50 -10.12 35.68
N ALA A 812 -15.21 -10.63 34.67
CA ALA A 812 -15.58 -12.05 34.57
C ALA A 812 -14.54 -12.91 33.81
N GLY A 813 -13.33 -12.38 33.54
CA GLY A 813 -12.31 -13.05 32.73
C GLY A 813 -12.52 -12.93 31.21
N GLY A 814 -13.46 -12.10 30.77
CA GLY A 814 -13.70 -11.82 29.36
C GLY A 814 -12.65 -10.86 28.76
N ALA A 815 -12.30 -11.07 27.49
CA ALA A 815 -11.46 -10.15 26.73
C ALA A 815 -12.25 -8.89 26.33
N LEU A 816 -11.62 -7.72 26.46
CA LEU A 816 -12.20 -6.47 26.00
C LEU A 816 -12.39 -6.50 24.47
N PRO A 817 -13.56 -6.10 23.92
CA PRO A 817 -13.75 -6.03 22.48
C PRO A 817 -12.71 -5.12 21.81
N LEU A 818 -12.32 -5.46 20.58
CA LEU A 818 -11.27 -4.76 19.84
C LEU A 818 -11.51 -3.24 19.77
N GLU A 819 -12.73 -2.80 19.44
CA GLU A 819 -13.10 -1.38 19.33
C GLU A 819 -12.93 -0.62 20.67
N MET A 820 -13.20 -1.27 21.80
CA MET A 820 -12.97 -0.69 23.13
C MET A 820 -11.48 -0.71 23.51
N ALA A 821 -10.76 -1.77 23.15
CA ALA A 821 -9.32 -1.86 23.37
C ALA A 821 -8.56 -0.79 22.56
N ASP A 822 -8.94 -0.58 21.30
CA ASP A 822 -8.40 0.45 20.44
C ASP A 822 -8.75 1.85 20.96
N ASN A 823 -9.96 2.06 21.48
CA ASN A 823 -10.32 3.31 22.16
C ASN A 823 -9.41 3.59 23.36
N LEU A 824 -9.17 2.58 24.21
CA LEU A 824 -8.27 2.72 25.35
C LEU A 824 -6.82 3.01 24.89
N LYS A 825 -6.36 2.32 23.84
CA LYS A 825 -5.05 2.55 23.23
C LYS A 825 -4.93 3.97 22.69
N PHE A 826 -5.93 4.48 21.99
CA PHE A 826 -5.96 5.85 21.48
C PHE A 826 -5.72 6.88 22.59
N TYR A 827 -6.40 6.75 23.73
CA TYR A 827 -6.21 7.68 24.86
C TYR A 827 -4.91 7.47 25.63
N LYS A 828 -4.24 6.30 25.50
CA LYS A 828 -2.91 6.03 26.04
C LYS A 828 -1.78 6.54 25.15
N ASP A 829 -2.02 6.55 23.84
CA ASP A 829 -1.11 7.10 22.83
C ASP A 829 -1.23 8.64 22.76
N MET A 830 -2.40 9.20 23.12
CA MET A 830 -2.58 10.59 23.57
C MET A 830 -1.95 10.81 24.94
#